data_AF-M5FSU7-F1
#
_entry.id   AF-M5FSU7-F1
#
_cell.length_a   1.000
_cell.length_b   1.000
_cell.length_c   1.000
_cell.angle_alpha   90.00
_cell.angle_beta   90.00
_cell.angle_gamma   90.00
#
_symmetry.space_group_name_H-M   'P 1'
#
loop_
_entity.id
_entity.type
_entity.pdbx_description
1 polymer ?
#
loop_
_entity_poly.entity_id
_entity_poly.type
_entity_poly.pdbx_seq_one_letter_code
_entity_poly.pdbx_strand_id
1 'polypeptide(L)'
;MATAAAVNTARFLADQAPPYAGMSIGPSFGLLTEKEKLYAHWLSRASWEGARVIMNQWTPYAEKLYNLIVLAMSSPNDKAKMTDLVKMKEVSGVSDADWTMFLEYVSQVLSNLVNYKSFGGSKFIPRISSETFGKILKASPNAEQLTSLWNELKVRMWSLEPESELLIGKPSAGHISNYYLGKTISDEEVDEVQKVCEKLSVDPLNTRVKKVSSSEYIILIASAEKKTESHTVDLGNTKLNITVQYGDFSGEMSRVAAALKEAKKYAANAHQEGMLDGYIASMETGDMKEHRKGSIEWVKDVGPVVESYIGFIETYVDPFGARAEWEGFTAIVNKDMSAKYEKLVAMAPSILPSLPWGKAFEVDVFKKPDFTALEVLNFATGGIPAGINIPNYYEVRESQGFKNVSLANILAAKTPNDRRPFVAKEDFDLCAKYEDEAFNVQVANHELLGHGSGKLMKENEDGTKNFDPEKTINPLTGKPVDTWYKPGQTYGQVLGTCSSSFEECRAEAAAMYLVFNRDILKLFGHTEEQDIEDLQYISYLIMARAGIRALEFYDVAAKKHLQAHMQARMGLLLSMIQGGIARLEEIRSADGTLEDLIIRVDRQAVLKNGKDVFGKVLVDLQIRKSIADGEGARAFYEKLTNPPENWLGDVRDMVLKKKQPRKIFVQPNTVVENGKAVLKEYPLSAEGTIQSFIERAI
;
A
#
# COMPACT_ATOMS: atom_id res chain seq x y z
N MET A 1 -20.33 -2.65 -34.31
CA MET A 1 -19.13 -3.44 -33.97
C MET A 1 -17.98 -2.46 -33.80
N ALA A 2 -17.84 -1.90 -32.59
CA ALA A 2 -16.70 -1.05 -32.25
C ALA A 2 -15.49 -1.96 -32.08
N THR A 3 -14.44 -1.70 -32.84
CA THR A 3 -13.15 -2.35 -32.76
C THR A 3 -12.66 -2.34 -31.31
N ALA A 4 -12.27 -3.50 -30.80
CA ALA A 4 -11.54 -3.63 -29.54
C ALA A 4 -10.45 -2.56 -29.50
N ALA A 5 -10.49 -1.70 -28.48
CA ALA A 5 -9.46 -0.70 -28.28
C ALA A 5 -8.11 -1.43 -28.28
N ALA A 6 -7.26 -1.13 -29.27
CA ALA A 6 -5.93 -1.71 -29.32
C ALA A 6 -5.27 -1.42 -27.97
N VAL A 7 -4.82 -2.48 -27.28
CA VAL A 7 -4.09 -2.35 -26.02
C VAL A 7 -3.06 -1.25 -26.20
N ASN A 8 -3.17 -0.15 -25.46
CA ASN A 8 -2.17 0.92 -25.50
C ASN A 8 -0.90 0.38 -24.84
N THR A 9 -0.10 -0.35 -25.64
CA THR A 9 1.06 -1.13 -25.21
C THR A 9 2.04 -0.29 -24.39
N ALA A 10 2.11 1.02 -24.65
CA ALA A 10 2.96 1.96 -23.93
C ALA A 10 2.69 2.00 -22.41
N ARG A 11 1.45 1.71 -21.96
CA ARG A 11 1.12 1.69 -20.52
C ARG A 11 1.76 0.52 -19.79
N PHE A 12 1.99 -0.59 -20.50
CA PHE A 12 2.56 -1.82 -19.99
C PHE A 12 4.06 -1.95 -20.26
N LEU A 13 4.71 -0.92 -20.82
CA LEU A 13 6.16 -0.89 -20.89
C LEU A 13 6.73 -0.43 -19.54
N ALA A 14 7.86 -1.01 -19.14
CA ALA A 14 8.67 -0.49 -18.04
C ALA A 14 8.92 1.00 -18.23
N ASP A 15 8.92 1.77 -17.16
CA ASP A 15 9.15 3.22 -17.27
C ASP A 15 10.63 3.48 -17.61
N GLN A 16 10.91 4.55 -18.36
CA GLN A 16 12.28 4.95 -18.72
C GLN A 16 12.76 6.02 -17.77
N ALA A 17 14.06 6.02 -17.47
CA ALA A 17 14.70 6.91 -16.51
C ALA A 17 13.90 7.05 -15.20
N PRO A 18 13.51 5.93 -14.53
CA PRO A 18 12.83 6.03 -13.25
C PRO A 18 13.73 6.76 -12.25
N PRO A 19 13.19 7.65 -11.42
CA PRO A 19 14.02 8.37 -10.48
C PRO A 19 14.44 7.46 -9.32
N TYR A 20 15.74 7.45 -9.01
CA TYR A 20 16.31 6.71 -7.89
C TYR A 20 16.56 7.64 -6.71
N ALA A 21 16.10 7.26 -5.52
CA ALA A 21 16.28 8.01 -4.28
C ALA A 21 16.84 7.13 -3.18
N GLY A 22 17.62 7.72 -2.28
CA GLY A 22 18.15 7.03 -1.11
C GLY A 22 17.26 7.23 0.12
N MET A 23 17.49 6.41 1.15
CA MET A 23 16.84 6.56 2.46
C MET A 23 17.49 7.68 3.30
N SER A 24 18.72 8.09 2.96
CA SER A 24 19.53 9.10 3.69
C SER A 24 19.68 8.79 5.19
N ILE A 25 19.81 7.51 5.55
CA ILE A 25 19.69 7.04 6.94
C ILE A 25 21.02 7.04 7.70
N GLY A 26 22.16 7.18 7.01
CA GLY A 26 23.51 7.13 7.60
C GLY A 26 23.68 7.96 8.88
N PRO A 27 23.30 9.26 8.90
CA PRO A 27 23.42 10.09 10.10
C PRO A 27 22.64 9.54 11.29
N SER A 28 21.37 9.19 11.11
CA SER A 28 20.51 8.69 12.19
C SER A 28 20.93 7.30 12.67
N PHE A 29 21.36 6.42 11.74
CA PHE A 29 21.93 5.11 12.10
C PHE A 29 23.24 5.25 12.91
N GLY A 30 24.04 6.27 12.62
CA GLY A 30 25.28 6.57 13.34
C GLY A 30 25.06 6.94 14.81
N LEU A 31 23.87 7.44 15.17
CA LEU A 31 23.50 7.82 16.54
C LEU A 31 23.05 6.62 17.39
N LEU A 32 22.72 5.48 16.77
CA LEU A 32 22.28 4.28 17.50
C LEU A 32 23.43 3.67 18.32
N THR A 33 23.10 3.17 19.50
CA THR A 33 23.99 2.29 20.26
C THR A 33 24.20 0.96 19.53
N GLU A 34 25.27 0.23 19.86
CA GLU A 34 25.52 -1.08 19.23
C GLU A 34 24.39 -2.09 19.46
N LYS A 35 23.73 -2.02 20.64
CA LYS A 35 22.54 -2.83 20.94
C LYS A 35 21.39 -2.48 19.99
N GLU A 36 21.09 -1.20 19.82
CA GLU A 36 20.01 -0.74 18.92
C GLU A 36 20.32 -1.04 17.45
N LYS A 37 21.58 -0.95 17.01
CA LYS A 37 21.96 -1.35 15.64
C LYS A 37 21.74 -2.84 15.41
N LEU A 38 22.09 -3.69 16.37
CA LEU A 38 21.85 -5.14 16.28
C LEU A 38 20.35 -5.46 16.31
N TYR A 39 19.58 -4.75 17.14
CA TYR A 39 18.12 -4.84 17.14
C TYR A 39 17.54 -4.49 15.77
N ALA A 40 17.91 -3.32 15.22
CA ALA A 40 17.47 -2.85 13.92
C ALA A 40 17.90 -3.78 12.77
N HIS A 41 19.10 -4.35 12.85
CA HIS A 41 19.60 -5.33 11.88
C HIS A 41 18.72 -6.58 11.83
N TRP A 42 18.46 -7.21 12.98
CA TRP A 42 17.70 -8.46 13.03
C TRP A 42 16.22 -8.27 12.71
N LEU A 43 15.63 -7.13 13.07
CA LEU A 43 14.29 -6.74 12.59
C LEU A 43 14.27 -6.56 11.07
N SER A 44 15.23 -5.82 10.51
CA SER A 44 15.36 -5.65 9.06
C SER A 44 15.51 -6.99 8.35
N ARG A 45 16.32 -7.91 8.92
CA ARG A 45 16.47 -9.27 8.38
C ARG A 45 15.15 -10.02 8.43
N ALA A 46 14.45 -10.01 9.57
CA ALA A 46 13.16 -10.66 9.71
C ALA A 46 12.15 -10.17 8.67
N SER A 47 12.05 -8.86 8.44
CA SER A 47 11.14 -8.30 7.43
C SER A 47 11.43 -8.84 6.03
N TRP A 48 12.70 -8.89 5.63
CA TRP A 48 13.10 -9.32 4.28
C TRP A 48 13.13 -10.82 4.07
N GLU A 49 13.22 -11.63 5.12
CA GLU A 49 13.05 -13.08 5.02
C GLU A 49 11.66 -13.47 4.49
N GLY A 50 10.66 -12.60 4.66
CA GLY A 50 9.32 -12.76 4.07
C GLY A 50 9.15 -12.16 2.67
N ALA A 51 10.18 -11.62 2.02
CA ALA A 51 10.03 -11.06 0.68
C ALA A 51 9.58 -12.10 -0.37
N ARG A 52 9.94 -13.38 -0.17
CA ARG A 52 9.44 -14.48 -1.01
C ARG A 52 7.95 -14.75 -0.81
N VAL A 53 7.39 -14.42 0.37
CA VAL A 53 5.95 -14.46 0.61
C VAL A 53 5.26 -13.44 -0.29
N ILE A 54 5.76 -12.20 -0.31
CA ILE A 54 5.23 -11.13 -1.19
C ILE A 54 5.21 -11.60 -2.65
N MET A 55 6.35 -12.07 -3.17
CA MET A 55 6.45 -12.54 -4.56
C MET A 55 5.39 -13.59 -4.90
N ASN A 56 5.10 -14.51 -3.96
CA ASN A 56 4.13 -15.58 -4.10
C ASN A 56 2.69 -15.19 -3.72
N GLN A 57 2.45 -14.02 -3.14
CA GLN A 57 1.11 -13.43 -3.00
C GLN A 57 0.69 -12.73 -4.31
N TRP A 58 1.64 -12.13 -5.02
CA TRP A 58 1.38 -11.39 -6.25
C TRP A 58 1.13 -12.26 -7.47
N THR A 59 2.08 -13.12 -7.85
CA THR A 59 1.94 -13.95 -9.07
C THR A 59 2.59 -15.33 -8.88
N PRO A 60 2.16 -16.36 -9.62
CA PRO A 60 2.74 -17.70 -9.51
C PRO A 60 4.19 -17.82 -10.06
N TYR A 61 4.79 -16.72 -10.53
CA TYR A 61 6.11 -16.70 -11.17
C TYR A 61 7.02 -15.57 -10.65
N ALA A 62 6.53 -14.78 -9.69
CA ALA A 62 7.24 -13.79 -8.88
C ALA A 62 8.69 -14.17 -8.59
N GLU A 63 8.77 -15.23 -7.79
CA GLU A 63 10.01 -15.74 -7.23
C GLU A 63 10.98 -16.23 -8.31
N LYS A 64 10.47 -16.90 -9.35
CA LYS A 64 11.29 -17.40 -10.45
C LYS A 64 11.90 -16.27 -11.26
N LEU A 65 11.14 -15.19 -11.51
CA LEU A 65 11.64 -14.01 -12.19
C LEU A 65 12.71 -13.29 -11.36
N TYR A 66 12.49 -13.14 -10.05
CA TYR A 66 13.50 -12.61 -9.15
C TYR A 66 14.78 -13.46 -9.19
N ASN A 67 14.64 -14.80 -9.11
CA ASN A 67 15.77 -15.73 -9.15
C ASN A 67 16.53 -15.67 -10.48
N LEU A 68 15.84 -15.56 -11.61
CA LEU A 68 16.46 -15.37 -12.92
C LEU A 68 17.35 -14.11 -12.92
N ILE A 69 16.82 -12.99 -12.44
CA ILE A 69 17.50 -11.70 -12.40
C ILE A 69 18.71 -11.74 -11.47
N VAL A 70 18.52 -12.13 -10.20
CA VAL A 70 19.58 -12.15 -9.20
C VAL A 70 20.68 -13.12 -9.64
N LEU A 71 20.33 -14.33 -10.08
CA LEU A 71 21.34 -15.29 -10.56
C LEU A 71 22.09 -14.77 -11.78
N ALA A 72 21.42 -14.09 -12.72
CA ALA A 72 22.07 -13.56 -13.90
C ALA A 72 23.12 -12.49 -13.58
N MET A 73 22.89 -11.72 -12.51
CA MET A 73 23.70 -10.56 -12.15
C MET A 73 24.60 -10.78 -10.93
N SER A 74 24.56 -11.97 -10.31
CA SER A 74 25.46 -12.36 -9.23
C SER A 74 26.76 -13.00 -9.74
N SER A 75 27.80 -12.97 -8.89
CA SER A 75 29.06 -13.68 -9.10
C SER A 75 28.85 -15.20 -9.01
N PRO A 76 29.54 -16.01 -9.83
CA PRO A 76 29.44 -17.47 -9.77
C PRO A 76 30.03 -18.05 -8.47
N ASN A 77 30.94 -17.32 -7.81
CA ASN A 77 31.60 -17.76 -6.59
C ASN A 77 30.85 -17.35 -5.32
N ASP A 78 29.97 -16.35 -5.41
CA ASP A 78 29.25 -15.80 -4.27
C ASP A 78 27.95 -15.14 -4.76
N LYS A 79 26.81 -15.80 -4.48
CA LYS A 79 25.49 -15.32 -4.94
C LYS A 79 25.08 -14.01 -4.27
N ALA A 80 25.73 -13.64 -3.15
CA ALA A 80 25.51 -12.37 -2.46
C ALA A 80 26.48 -11.27 -2.92
N LYS A 81 27.18 -11.45 -4.05
CA LYS A 81 28.00 -10.41 -4.69
C LYS A 81 27.60 -10.22 -6.14
N MET A 82 27.58 -8.98 -6.59
CA MET A 82 27.28 -8.64 -7.98
C MET A 82 28.45 -9.04 -8.90
N THR A 83 28.15 -9.50 -10.11
CA THR A 83 29.15 -9.74 -11.16
C THR A 83 29.63 -8.42 -11.77
N ASP A 84 30.69 -8.48 -12.57
CA ASP A 84 31.15 -7.37 -13.38
C ASP A 84 30.15 -7.08 -14.51
N LEU A 85 29.31 -6.07 -14.30
CA LEU A 85 28.27 -5.65 -15.23
C LEU A 85 28.84 -5.04 -16.52
N VAL A 86 30.02 -4.40 -16.46
CA VAL A 86 30.67 -3.82 -17.64
C VAL A 86 31.10 -4.94 -18.57
N LYS A 87 31.79 -5.95 -18.03
CA LYS A 87 32.19 -7.13 -18.79
C LYS A 87 31.00 -7.91 -19.32
N MET A 88 29.93 -8.06 -18.52
CA MET A 88 28.70 -8.74 -18.96
C MET A 88 28.06 -8.02 -20.15
N LYS A 89 27.99 -6.69 -20.12
CA LYS A 89 27.53 -5.88 -21.25
C LYS A 89 28.40 -6.06 -22.49
N GLU A 90 29.73 -5.95 -22.35
CA GLU A 90 30.68 -6.14 -23.46
C GLU A 90 30.51 -7.50 -24.15
N VAL A 91 30.43 -8.58 -23.36
CA VAL A 91 30.24 -9.95 -23.86
C VAL A 91 28.88 -10.13 -24.53
N SER A 92 27.84 -9.46 -24.04
CA SER A 92 26.50 -9.54 -24.64
C SER A 92 26.41 -8.87 -26.02
N GLY A 93 27.30 -7.90 -26.30
CA GLY A 93 27.33 -7.16 -27.55
C GLY A 93 26.09 -6.30 -27.82
N VAL A 94 25.30 -5.97 -26.78
CA VAL A 94 24.12 -5.10 -26.91
C VAL A 94 24.51 -3.62 -26.89
N SER A 95 23.63 -2.76 -27.41
CA SER A 95 23.86 -1.32 -27.40
C SER A 95 23.77 -0.72 -25.99
N ASP A 96 24.32 0.49 -25.80
CA ASP A 96 24.18 1.24 -24.55
C ASP A 96 22.72 1.51 -24.18
N ALA A 97 21.88 1.80 -25.18
CA ALA A 97 20.46 2.03 -25.01
C ALA A 97 19.72 0.76 -24.55
N ASP A 98 20.01 -0.38 -25.17
CA ASP A 98 19.41 -1.66 -24.79
C ASP A 98 19.84 -2.10 -23.39
N TRP A 99 21.12 -1.92 -23.06
CA TRP A 99 21.64 -2.19 -21.73
C TRP A 99 20.95 -1.33 -20.66
N THR A 100 20.78 -0.04 -20.94
CA THR A 100 20.08 0.88 -20.03
C THR A 100 18.64 0.43 -19.82
N MET A 101 17.90 0.12 -20.90
CA MET A 101 16.52 -0.35 -20.81
C MET A 101 16.40 -1.72 -20.10
N PHE A 102 17.42 -2.58 -20.19
CA PHE A 102 17.51 -3.81 -19.41
C PHE A 102 17.63 -3.52 -17.91
N LEU A 103 18.57 -2.66 -17.51
CA LEU A 103 18.77 -2.28 -16.11
C LEU A 103 17.56 -1.55 -15.51
N GLU A 104 16.91 -0.69 -16.29
CA GLU A 104 15.67 0.00 -15.89
C GLU A 104 14.54 -1.01 -15.62
N TYR A 105 14.33 -1.99 -16.50
CA TYR A 105 13.34 -3.05 -16.27
C TYR A 105 13.68 -3.87 -15.03
N VAL A 106 14.93 -4.33 -14.93
CA VAL A 106 15.39 -5.18 -13.83
C VAL A 106 15.25 -4.46 -12.49
N SER A 107 15.69 -3.21 -12.38
CA SER A 107 15.57 -2.43 -11.15
C SER A 107 14.11 -2.18 -10.77
N GLN A 108 13.21 -1.97 -11.74
CA GLN A 108 11.77 -1.89 -11.49
C GLN A 108 11.19 -3.21 -10.98
N VAL A 109 11.53 -4.36 -11.58
CA VAL A 109 11.07 -5.68 -11.12
C VAL A 109 11.54 -5.95 -9.70
N LEU A 110 12.82 -5.75 -9.41
CA LEU A 110 13.37 -5.98 -8.07
C LEU A 110 12.72 -5.06 -7.04
N SER A 111 12.54 -3.78 -7.36
CA SER A 111 11.95 -2.80 -6.42
C SER A 111 10.47 -3.03 -6.15
N ASN A 112 9.72 -3.54 -7.14
CA ASN A 112 8.32 -3.95 -6.95
C ASN A 112 8.20 -5.37 -6.39
N LEU A 113 9.30 -6.14 -6.33
CA LEU A 113 9.37 -7.58 -6.07
C LEU A 113 8.67 -8.47 -7.12
N VAL A 114 8.09 -7.88 -8.16
CA VAL A 114 7.34 -8.55 -9.23
C VAL A 114 7.28 -7.65 -10.47
N ASN A 115 6.94 -8.21 -11.64
CA ASN A 115 6.71 -7.46 -12.88
C ASN A 115 5.28 -6.89 -13.00
N TYR A 116 4.65 -6.55 -11.87
CA TYR A 116 3.42 -5.77 -11.79
C TYR A 116 3.68 -4.59 -10.87
N LYS A 117 3.13 -3.41 -11.21
CA LYS A 117 3.36 -2.21 -10.42
C LYS A 117 2.67 -2.35 -9.06
N SER A 118 3.43 -2.25 -7.96
CA SER A 118 2.88 -2.19 -6.60
C SER A 118 1.85 -1.06 -6.47
N PHE A 119 2.15 0.08 -7.10
CA PHE A 119 1.23 1.19 -7.28
C PHE A 119 0.50 1.08 -8.62
N GLY A 120 -0.66 0.41 -8.64
CA GLY A 120 -1.52 0.34 -9.82
C GLY A 120 -1.70 -1.05 -10.44
N GLY A 121 -1.20 -2.12 -9.82
CA GLY A 121 -1.55 -3.52 -10.11
C GLY A 121 -1.43 -3.96 -11.58
N SER A 122 -0.68 -3.24 -12.42
CA SER A 122 -0.60 -3.47 -13.86
C SER A 122 0.75 -4.07 -14.22
N LYS A 123 0.75 -5.03 -15.13
CA LYS A 123 1.95 -5.67 -15.63
C LYS A 123 2.85 -4.62 -16.30
N PHE A 124 4.16 -4.80 -16.19
CA PHE A 124 5.11 -4.10 -17.04
C PHE A 124 6.10 -5.07 -17.67
N ILE A 125 6.44 -4.81 -18.94
CA ILE A 125 7.31 -5.65 -19.76
C ILE A 125 8.58 -4.90 -20.17
N PRO A 126 9.67 -5.61 -20.50
CA PRO A 126 10.88 -4.99 -21.01
C PRO A 126 10.62 -4.24 -22.32
N ARG A 127 11.31 -3.11 -22.53
CA ARG A 127 11.27 -2.37 -23.80
C ARG A 127 12.12 -2.99 -24.90
N ILE A 128 13.14 -3.74 -24.50
CA ILE A 128 13.98 -4.50 -25.42
C ILE A 128 13.31 -5.81 -25.83
N SER A 129 13.70 -6.35 -26.98
CA SER A 129 13.20 -7.64 -27.44
C SER A 129 13.66 -8.79 -26.55
N SER A 130 12.91 -9.88 -26.54
CA SER A 130 13.25 -11.10 -25.80
C SER A 130 14.58 -11.72 -26.27
N GLU A 131 14.94 -11.53 -27.53
CA GLU A 131 16.20 -11.96 -28.13
C GLU A 131 17.37 -11.17 -27.53
N THR A 132 17.22 -9.85 -27.42
CA THR A 132 18.24 -8.95 -26.85
C THR A 132 18.43 -9.24 -25.37
N PHE A 133 17.34 -9.41 -24.62
CA PHE A 133 17.41 -9.82 -23.21
C PHE A 133 18.11 -11.18 -23.07
N GLY A 134 17.79 -12.14 -23.94
CA GLY A 134 18.44 -13.45 -23.97
C GLY A 134 19.95 -13.40 -24.26
N LYS A 135 20.43 -12.44 -25.07
CA LYS A 135 21.88 -12.23 -25.27
C LYS A 135 22.56 -11.78 -23.98
N ILE A 136 21.92 -10.89 -23.22
CA ILE A 136 22.42 -10.42 -21.92
C ILE A 136 22.50 -11.60 -20.93
N LEU A 137 21.45 -12.41 -20.82
CA LEU A 137 21.46 -13.59 -19.95
C LEU A 137 22.55 -14.60 -20.34
N LYS A 138 22.78 -14.83 -21.64
CA LYS A 138 23.86 -15.70 -22.13
C LYS A 138 25.26 -15.18 -21.83
N ALA A 139 25.43 -13.86 -21.65
CA ALA A 139 26.68 -13.25 -21.25
C ALA A 139 26.94 -13.30 -19.75
N SER A 140 25.93 -13.71 -18.95
CA SER A 140 26.10 -13.94 -17.52
C SER A 140 27.15 -15.02 -17.25
N PRO A 141 27.99 -14.88 -16.21
CA PRO A 141 28.84 -15.99 -15.77
C PRO A 141 28.04 -17.21 -15.29
N ASN A 142 26.73 -17.05 -15.01
CA ASN A 142 25.83 -18.12 -14.59
C ASN A 142 24.91 -18.63 -15.72
N ALA A 143 25.22 -18.32 -16.99
CA ALA A 143 24.35 -18.59 -18.14
C ALA A 143 23.76 -20.00 -18.20
N GLU A 144 24.55 -21.03 -17.89
CA GLU A 144 24.08 -22.42 -17.91
C GLU A 144 22.90 -22.65 -16.95
N GLN A 145 23.00 -22.11 -15.73
CA GLN A 145 21.98 -22.23 -14.68
C GLN A 145 20.71 -21.44 -15.01
N LEU A 146 20.80 -20.42 -15.85
CA LEU A 146 19.66 -19.59 -16.24
C LEU A 146 18.76 -20.25 -17.29
N THR A 147 19.27 -21.23 -18.04
CA THR A 147 18.58 -21.78 -19.22
C THR A 147 17.17 -22.28 -18.92
N SER A 148 17.00 -23.02 -17.82
CA SER A 148 15.69 -23.57 -17.44
C SER A 148 14.71 -22.46 -17.03
N LEU A 149 15.14 -21.53 -16.16
CA LEU A 149 14.31 -20.40 -15.74
C LEU A 149 13.93 -19.50 -16.91
N TRP A 150 14.87 -19.22 -17.80
CA TRP A 150 14.64 -18.40 -18.97
C TRP A 150 13.62 -19.03 -19.92
N ASN A 151 13.74 -20.33 -20.21
CA ASN A 151 12.80 -21.02 -21.08
C ASN A 151 11.38 -21.04 -20.50
N GLU A 152 11.24 -21.13 -19.18
CA GLU A 152 9.95 -21.05 -18.50
C GLU A 152 9.34 -19.64 -18.56
N LEU A 153 10.15 -18.60 -18.36
CA LEU A 153 9.67 -17.24 -18.15
C LEU A 153 9.59 -16.40 -19.42
N LYS A 154 10.40 -16.69 -20.45
CA LYS A 154 10.57 -15.85 -21.65
C LYS A 154 9.24 -15.44 -22.25
N VAL A 155 8.33 -16.39 -22.51
CA VAL A 155 7.05 -16.05 -23.14
C VAL A 155 6.21 -15.17 -22.21
N ARG A 156 6.18 -15.50 -20.92
CA ARG A 156 5.35 -14.79 -19.96
C ARG A 156 5.81 -13.36 -19.69
N MET A 157 7.12 -13.09 -19.73
CA MET A 157 7.68 -11.76 -19.50
C MET A 157 7.23 -10.72 -20.54
N TRP A 158 7.04 -11.12 -21.80
CA TRP A 158 6.58 -10.22 -22.88
C TRP A 158 5.10 -10.37 -23.24
N SER A 159 4.41 -11.41 -22.77
CA SER A 159 3.02 -11.63 -23.16
C SER A 159 2.14 -10.44 -22.75
N LEU A 160 1.41 -9.90 -23.71
CA LEU A 160 0.29 -8.98 -23.49
C LEU A 160 -1.07 -9.68 -23.61
N GLU A 161 -1.06 -11.01 -23.76
CA GLU A 161 -2.26 -11.82 -23.92
C GLU A 161 -2.32 -12.95 -22.89
N PRO A 162 -3.52 -13.30 -22.38
CA PRO A 162 -4.76 -12.54 -22.56
C PRO A 162 -4.71 -11.18 -21.83
N GLU A 163 -5.36 -10.14 -22.38
CA GLU A 163 -5.35 -8.78 -21.77
C GLU A 163 -5.78 -8.79 -20.29
N SER A 164 -6.70 -9.67 -19.90
CA SER A 164 -7.16 -9.81 -18.52
C SER A 164 -6.03 -10.14 -17.54
N GLU A 165 -5.03 -10.92 -17.96
CA GLU A 165 -3.88 -11.29 -17.12
C GLU A 165 -2.89 -10.13 -16.91
N LEU A 166 -3.05 -9.00 -17.58
CA LEU A 166 -2.19 -7.82 -17.41
C LEU A 166 -2.49 -7.04 -16.13
N LEU A 167 -3.49 -7.47 -15.35
CA LEU A 167 -3.92 -6.81 -14.13
C LEU A 167 -3.91 -7.79 -12.96
N ILE A 168 -3.56 -7.28 -11.78
CA ILE A 168 -3.85 -7.93 -10.50
C ILE A 168 -5.34 -7.72 -10.19
N GLY A 169 -6.06 -8.79 -9.86
CA GLY A 169 -7.50 -8.72 -9.66
C GLY A 169 -8.19 -10.06 -9.47
N LYS A 170 -9.52 -10.03 -9.58
CA LYS A 170 -10.39 -11.20 -9.41
C LYS A 170 -10.06 -12.31 -10.43
N PRO A 171 -9.82 -13.55 -9.98
CA PRO A 171 -9.64 -14.68 -10.90
C PRO A 171 -10.86 -14.94 -11.79
N SER A 172 -12.08 -14.68 -11.29
CA SER A 172 -13.35 -14.79 -12.04
C SER A 172 -13.42 -13.88 -13.27
N ALA A 173 -12.67 -12.77 -13.26
CA ALA A 173 -12.54 -11.83 -14.38
C ALA A 173 -11.31 -12.12 -15.27
N GLY A 174 -10.61 -13.24 -15.05
CA GLY A 174 -9.40 -13.61 -15.79
C GLY A 174 -8.15 -12.84 -15.39
N HIS A 175 -8.19 -12.09 -14.28
CA HIS A 175 -7.03 -11.39 -13.73
C HIS A 175 -6.14 -12.32 -12.90
N ILE A 176 -4.92 -11.86 -12.58
CA ILE A 176 -3.99 -12.61 -11.74
C ILE A 176 -4.21 -12.27 -10.27
N SER A 177 -4.33 -13.30 -9.43
CA SER A 177 -4.17 -13.19 -7.98
C SER A 177 -3.67 -14.52 -7.43
N ASN A 178 -2.48 -14.52 -6.82
CA ASN A 178 -1.88 -15.75 -6.30
C ASN A 178 -2.28 -16.04 -4.84
N TYR A 179 -3.27 -15.32 -4.31
CA TYR A 179 -4.05 -15.72 -3.13
C TYR A 179 -5.03 -16.85 -3.44
N TYR A 180 -5.42 -17.01 -4.71
CA TYR A 180 -6.41 -17.99 -5.17
C TYR A 180 -5.76 -18.97 -6.14
N LEU A 181 -5.53 -20.20 -5.67
CA LEU A 181 -4.77 -21.24 -6.35
C LEU A 181 -5.68 -22.35 -6.90
N GLY A 182 -5.13 -23.16 -7.78
CA GLY A 182 -5.84 -24.31 -8.34
C GLY A 182 -6.82 -23.89 -9.43
N LYS A 183 -8.07 -24.35 -9.33
CA LYS A 183 -9.12 -23.97 -10.30
C LYS A 183 -9.57 -22.54 -10.05
N THR A 184 -10.06 -21.87 -11.10
CA THR A 184 -10.67 -20.54 -10.98
C THR A 184 -11.84 -20.57 -10.01
N ILE A 185 -11.78 -19.71 -8.99
CA ILE A 185 -12.81 -19.51 -7.98
C ILE A 185 -13.73 -18.36 -8.42
N SER A 186 -15.05 -18.50 -8.20
CA SER A 186 -16.04 -17.45 -8.44
C SER A 186 -16.15 -16.50 -7.23
N ASP A 187 -16.82 -15.37 -7.43
CA ASP A 187 -17.02 -14.39 -6.36
C ASP A 187 -17.90 -14.99 -5.24
N GLU A 188 -18.93 -15.75 -5.61
CA GLU A 188 -19.83 -16.44 -4.67
C GLU A 188 -19.09 -17.51 -3.85
N GLU A 189 -18.20 -18.25 -4.49
CA GLU A 189 -17.37 -19.27 -3.81
C GLU A 189 -16.38 -18.62 -2.83
N VAL A 190 -15.86 -17.42 -3.13
CA VAL A 190 -15.04 -16.66 -2.18
C VAL A 190 -15.85 -16.25 -0.95
N ASP A 191 -17.09 -15.80 -1.14
CA ASP A 191 -18.01 -15.49 -0.03
C ASP A 191 -18.34 -16.73 0.82
N GLU A 192 -18.53 -17.89 0.19
CA GLU A 192 -18.70 -19.17 0.88
C GLU A 192 -17.46 -19.53 1.71
N VAL A 193 -16.26 -19.40 1.14
CA VAL A 193 -15.00 -19.65 1.86
C VAL A 193 -14.83 -18.66 3.02
N GLN A 194 -15.26 -17.42 2.89
CA GLN A 194 -15.22 -16.44 3.97
C GLN A 194 -16.13 -16.86 5.14
N LYS A 195 -17.37 -17.30 4.85
CA LYS A 195 -18.29 -17.86 5.87
C LYS A 195 -17.74 -19.13 6.52
N VAL A 196 -17.01 -19.96 5.77
CA VAL A 196 -16.29 -21.11 6.31
C VAL A 196 -15.22 -20.67 7.30
N CYS A 197 -14.41 -19.65 6.97
CA CYS A 197 -13.39 -19.12 7.87
C CYS A 197 -14.02 -18.65 9.19
N GLU A 198 -15.14 -17.92 9.11
CA GLU A 198 -15.91 -17.49 10.29
C GLU A 198 -16.38 -18.66 11.15
N LYS A 199 -17.03 -19.67 10.53
CA LYS A 199 -17.53 -20.86 11.27
C LYS A 199 -16.42 -21.69 11.92
N LEU A 200 -15.25 -21.76 11.28
CA LEU A 200 -14.09 -22.47 11.79
C LEU A 200 -13.21 -21.61 12.71
N SER A 201 -13.56 -20.33 12.91
CA SER A 201 -12.72 -19.37 13.64
C SER A 201 -11.29 -19.26 13.08
N VAL A 202 -11.15 -19.38 11.77
CA VAL A 202 -9.90 -19.14 11.03
C VAL A 202 -9.87 -17.68 10.61
N ASP A 203 -8.81 -16.98 10.99
CA ASP A 203 -8.60 -15.60 10.56
C ASP A 203 -8.12 -15.58 9.09
N PRO A 204 -8.76 -14.83 8.18
CA PRO A 204 -8.39 -14.85 6.77
C PRO A 204 -7.09 -14.11 6.46
N LEU A 205 -6.58 -13.24 7.35
CA LEU A 205 -5.50 -12.29 7.04
C LEU A 205 -4.22 -12.98 6.53
N ASN A 206 -3.81 -14.10 7.12
CA ASN A 206 -2.62 -14.84 6.73
C ASN A 206 -2.94 -16.10 5.90
N THR A 207 -4.02 -16.07 5.12
CA THR A 207 -4.47 -17.23 4.35
C THR A 207 -4.32 -17.10 2.84
N ARG A 208 -4.24 -18.24 2.16
CA ARG A 208 -4.55 -18.41 0.73
C ARG A 208 -5.61 -19.48 0.56
N VAL A 209 -6.26 -19.51 -0.60
CA VAL A 209 -7.31 -20.49 -0.92
C VAL A 209 -6.91 -21.27 -2.15
N LYS A 210 -6.99 -22.59 -2.09
CA LYS A 210 -6.84 -23.46 -3.25
C LYS A 210 -8.16 -24.17 -3.52
N LYS A 211 -8.75 -23.92 -4.68
CA LYS A 211 -9.95 -24.62 -5.13
C LYS A 211 -9.57 -25.95 -5.79
N VAL A 212 -10.08 -27.05 -5.23
CA VAL A 212 -9.89 -28.42 -5.76
C VAL A 212 -11.09 -28.81 -6.63
N SER A 213 -12.30 -28.59 -6.13
CA SER A 213 -13.56 -28.77 -6.84
C SER A 213 -14.60 -27.75 -6.37
N SER A 214 -15.84 -27.79 -6.89
CA SER A 214 -16.92 -26.92 -6.42
C SER A 214 -17.37 -27.20 -4.98
N SER A 215 -17.02 -28.35 -4.42
CA SER A 215 -17.37 -28.75 -3.05
C SER A 215 -16.14 -29.01 -2.18
N GLU A 216 -14.93 -28.70 -2.67
CA GLU A 216 -13.68 -28.99 -1.96
C GLU A 216 -12.66 -27.86 -2.10
N TYR A 217 -12.24 -27.33 -0.95
CA TYR A 217 -11.29 -26.22 -0.84
C TYR A 217 -10.19 -26.55 0.17
N ILE A 218 -9.01 -25.99 -0.07
CA ILE A 218 -7.91 -25.98 0.90
C ILE A 218 -7.67 -24.54 1.32
N ILE A 219 -7.79 -24.26 2.61
CA ILE A 219 -7.40 -22.98 3.22
C ILE A 219 -5.97 -23.16 3.71
N LEU A 220 -5.05 -22.44 3.09
CA LEU A 220 -3.62 -22.48 3.38
C LEU A 220 -3.33 -21.41 4.43
N ILE A 221 -2.78 -21.78 5.58
CA ILE A 221 -2.37 -20.86 6.65
C ILE A 221 -0.85 -20.71 6.62
N ALA A 222 -0.38 -19.46 6.60
CA ALA A 222 1.04 -19.17 6.69
C ALA A 222 1.58 -19.48 8.10
N SER A 223 2.53 -20.43 8.18
CA SER A 223 3.14 -20.86 9.44
C SER A 223 4.42 -21.67 9.20
N ALA A 224 5.35 -21.65 10.15
CA ALA A 224 6.53 -22.52 10.12
C ALA A 224 6.15 -23.99 10.35
N GLU A 225 5.26 -24.23 11.32
CA GLU A 225 4.73 -25.54 11.63
C GLU A 225 3.80 -26.05 10.53
N LYS A 226 3.83 -27.36 10.30
CA LYS A 226 3.01 -28.04 9.30
C LYS A 226 2.02 -28.95 10.00
N LYS A 227 0.74 -28.71 9.76
CA LYS A 227 -0.35 -29.59 10.18
C LYS A 227 -1.51 -29.46 9.20
N THR A 228 -2.36 -30.48 9.15
CA THR A 228 -3.51 -30.51 8.26
C THR A 228 -4.72 -31.00 9.03
N GLU A 229 -5.83 -30.29 8.88
CA GLU A 229 -7.11 -30.61 9.50
C GLU A 229 -8.18 -30.68 8.41
N SER A 230 -9.08 -31.67 8.49
CA SER A 230 -10.16 -31.84 7.51
C SER A 230 -11.51 -31.63 8.19
N HIS A 231 -12.34 -30.81 7.56
CA HIS A 231 -13.62 -30.37 8.07
C HIS A 231 -14.70 -30.56 7.02
N THR A 232 -15.92 -30.81 7.49
CA THR A 232 -17.10 -30.77 6.64
C THR A 232 -18.01 -29.67 7.17
N VAL A 233 -18.16 -28.60 6.40
CA VAL A 233 -18.86 -27.38 6.82
C VAL A 233 -20.16 -27.24 6.05
N ASP A 234 -21.27 -27.16 6.78
CA ASP A 234 -22.60 -26.93 6.22
C ASP A 234 -22.94 -25.44 6.32
N LEU A 235 -23.13 -24.76 5.19
CA LEU A 235 -23.52 -23.36 5.10
C LEU A 235 -25.05 -23.18 4.94
N GLY A 236 -25.83 -24.24 5.15
CA GLY A 236 -27.27 -24.29 4.98
C GLY A 236 -27.68 -24.70 3.56
N ASN A 237 -27.18 -23.98 2.56
CA ASN A 237 -27.47 -24.27 1.14
C ASN A 237 -26.41 -25.15 0.48
N THR A 238 -25.18 -25.12 0.99
CA THR A 238 -24.01 -25.80 0.42
C THR A 238 -23.26 -26.54 1.53
N LYS A 239 -22.86 -27.78 1.25
CA LYS A 239 -21.99 -28.57 2.12
C LYS A 239 -20.61 -28.70 1.48
N LEU A 240 -19.59 -28.19 2.18
CA LEU A 240 -18.23 -28.07 1.67
C LEU A 240 -17.26 -28.95 2.46
N ASN A 241 -16.33 -29.59 1.76
CA ASN A 241 -15.17 -30.26 2.33
C ASN A 241 -14.01 -29.26 2.38
N ILE A 242 -13.54 -28.97 3.57
CA ILE A 242 -12.53 -27.94 3.82
C ILE A 242 -11.31 -28.60 4.43
N THR A 243 -10.16 -28.46 3.77
CA THR A 243 -8.88 -28.79 4.39
C THR A 243 -8.23 -27.51 4.88
N VAL A 244 -8.02 -27.39 6.18
CA VAL A 244 -7.19 -26.32 6.74
C VAL A 244 -5.75 -26.84 6.81
N GLN A 245 -4.89 -26.30 5.96
CA GLN A 245 -3.51 -26.74 5.81
C GLN A 245 -2.56 -25.64 6.27
N TYR A 246 -1.83 -25.90 7.34
CA TYR A 246 -0.76 -25.05 7.86
C TYR A 246 0.55 -25.36 7.12
N GLY A 247 1.50 -24.44 7.20
CA GLY A 247 2.82 -24.61 6.59
C GLY A 247 2.98 -23.88 5.26
N ASP A 248 2.03 -23.03 4.88
CA ASP A 248 2.23 -22.14 3.73
C ASP A 248 3.40 -21.22 4.06
N PHE A 249 4.34 -21.09 3.12
CA PHE A 249 5.60 -20.35 3.34
C PHE A 249 6.42 -20.82 4.56
N SER A 250 6.32 -22.09 4.96
CA SER A 250 7.00 -22.60 6.18
C SER A 250 8.50 -22.32 6.25
N GLY A 251 9.22 -22.32 5.12
CA GLY A 251 10.64 -21.98 5.09
C GLY A 251 10.89 -20.53 5.47
N GLU A 252 10.12 -19.62 4.88
CA GLU A 252 10.15 -18.17 5.13
C GLU A 252 9.78 -17.89 6.58
N MET A 253 8.64 -18.40 7.04
CA MET A 253 8.15 -18.22 8.42
C MET A 253 9.17 -18.71 9.46
N SER A 254 9.86 -19.81 9.19
CA SER A 254 10.94 -20.31 10.07
C SER A 254 12.11 -19.33 10.15
N ARG A 255 12.53 -18.74 9.02
CA ARG A 255 13.64 -17.80 8.97
C ARG A 255 13.28 -16.45 9.60
N VAL A 256 12.05 -15.97 9.37
CA VAL A 256 11.49 -14.79 10.04
C VAL A 256 11.51 -15.01 11.56
N ALA A 257 10.93 -16.11 12.05
CA ALA A 257 10.89 -16.41 13.49
C ALA A 257 12.31 -16.49 14.09
N ALA A 258 13.26 -17.10 13.38
CA ALA A 258 14.66 -17.16 13.83
C ALA A 258 15.29 -15.76 13.92
N ALA A 259 15.09 -14.89 12.93
CA ALA A 259 15.59 -13.52 12.96
C ALA A 259 14.94 -12.69 14.09
N LEU A 260 13.64 -12.86 14.34
CA LEU A 260 12.94 -12.22 15.47
C LEU A 260 13.47 -12.70 16.83
N LYS A 261 13.81 -13.99 16.96
CA LYS A 261 14.47 -14.54 18.17
C LYS A 261 15.85 -13.91 18.40
N GLU A 262 16.61 -13.66 17.34
CA GLU A 262 17.87 -12.91 17.45
C GLU A 262 17.63 -11.44 17.83
N ALA A 263 16.64 -10.78 17.21
CA ALA A 263 16.26 -9.40 17.55
C ALA A 263 15.88 -9.28 19.04
N LYS A 264 15.13 -10.25 19.59
CA LYS A 264 14.69 -10.25 20.99
C LYS A 264 15.83 -10.11 21.99
N LYS A 265 17.01 -10.66 21.70
CA LYS A 265 18.21 -10.53 22.57
C LYS A 265 18.66 -9.08 22.76
N TYR A 266 18.23 -8.19 21.87
CA TYR A 266 18.60 -6.77 21.83
C TYR A 266 17.42 -5.83 22.10
N ALA A 267 16.26 -6.37 22.51
CA ALA A 267 15.09 -5.56 22.88
C ALA A 267 15.43 -4.55 23.98
N ALA A 268 14.87 -3.35 23.88
CA ALA A 268 15.14 -2.24 24.80
C ALA A 268 14.34 -2.35 26.11
N ASN A 269 13.17 -2.99 26.08
CA ASN A 269 12.24 -3.08 27.20
C ASN A 269 11.31 -4.31 27.09
N ALA A 270 10.51 -4.56 28.13
CA ALA A 270 9.62 -5.71 28.22
C ALA A 270 8.48 -5.71 27.18
N HIS A 271 8.02 -4.54 26.72
CA HIS A 271 7.01 -4.46 25.65
C HIS A 271 7.60 -4.93 24.31
N GLN A 272 8.85 -4.55 24.01
CA GLN A 272 9.56 -5.06 22.83
C GLN A 272 9.82 -6.57 22.92
N GLU A 273 10.14 -7.10 24.10
CA GLU A 273 10.25 -8.55 24.29
C GLU A 273 8.91 -9.26 24.07
N GLY A 274 7.83 -8.73 24.66
CA GLY A 274 6.48 -9.29 24.57
C GLY A 274 5.88 -9.22 23.16
N MET A 275 6.11 -8.13 22.42
CA MET A 275 5.65 -8.03 21.05
C MET A 275 6.35 -9.05 20.15
N LEU A 276 7.67 -9.24 20.34
CA LEU A 276 8.45 -10.22 19.59
C LEU A 276 8.02 -11.64 19.91
N ASP A 277 7.69 -11.95 21.16
CA ASP A 277 7.13 -13.25 21.52
C ASP A 277 5.83 -13.55 20.78
N GLY A 278 4.91 -12.57 20.71
CA GLY A 278 3.66 -12.71 19.96
C GLY A 278 3.90 -12.90 18.45
N TYR A 279 4.82 -12.12 17.86
CA TYR A 279 5.16 -12.26 16.44
C TYR A 279 5.83 -13.59 16.13
N ILE A 280 6.79 -14.03 16.95
CA ILE A 280 7.44 -15.34 16.82
C ILE A 280 6.39 -16.45 16.86
N ALA A 281 5.53 -16.46 17.88
CA ALA A 281 4.48 -17.47 18.03
C ALA A 281 3.51 -17.46 16.84
N SER A 282 3.15 -16.29 16.32
CA SER A 282 2.31 -16.18 15.13
C SER A 282 2.98 -16.75 13.87
N MET A 283 4.27 -16.45 13.63
CA MET A 283 5.00 -17.02 12.49
C MET A 283 5.18 -18.53 12.63
N GLU A 284 5.38 -19.02 13.85
CA GLU A 284 5.55 -20.46 14.10
C GLU A 284 4.26 -21.23 13.88
N THR A 285 3.17 -20.76 14.47
CA THR A 285 1.90 -21.51 14.57
C THR A 285 0.85 -21.12 13.51
N GLY A 286 0.97 -19.92 12.94
CA GLY A 286 -0.04 -19.32 12.06
C GLY A 286 -1.24 -18.70 12.79
N ASP A 287 -1.24 -18.63 14.12
CA ASP A 287 -2.34 -18.03 14.89
C ASP A 287 -2.25 -16.49 14.89
N MET A 288 -3.21 -15.83 14.25
CA MET A 288 -3.31 -14.36 14.22
C MET A 288 -3.71 -13.77 15.58
N LYS A 289 -4.21 -14.56 16.54
CA LYS A 289 -4.40 -14.10 17.92
C LYS A 289 -3.07 -13.80 18.61
N GLU A 290 -2.02 -14.55 18.31
CA GLU A 290 -0.67 -14.26 18.81
C GLU A 290 -0.10 -12.99 18.18
N HIS A 291 -0.35 -12.75 16.89
CA HIS A 291 0.01 -11.49 16.23
C HIS A 291 -0.70 -10.29 16.87
N ARG A 292 -2.00 -10.43 17.16
CA ARG A 292 -2.77 -9.42 17.90
C ARG A 292 -2.19 -9.16 19.29
N LYS A 293 -1.85 -10.19 20.06
CA LYS A 293 -1.20 -10.03 21.38
C LYS A 293 0.12 -9.28 21.25
N GLY A 294 0.94 -9.65 20.27
CA GLY A 294 2.18 -8.94 19.99
C GLY A 294 1.94 -7.47 19.64
N SER A 295 0.93 -7.20 18.81
CA SER A 295 0.53 -5.84 18.42
C SER A 295 0.00 -5.01 19.60
N ILE A 296 -0.67 -5.63 20.57
CA ILE A 296 -1.08 -4.96 21.82
C ILE A 296 0.14 -4.51 22.63
N GLU A 297 1.17 -5.34 22.75
CA GLU A 297 2.42 -4.95 23.41
C GLU A 297 3.17 -3.87 22.61
N TRP A 298 3.19 -3.97 21.29
CA TRP A 298 3.79 -2.96 20.42
C TRP A 298 3.13 -1.58 20.55
N VAL A 299 1.80 -1.51 20.66
CA VAL A 299 1.09 -0.23 20.91
C VAL A 299 1.51 0.39 22.25
N LYS A 300 1.87 -0.42 23.25
CA LYS A 300 2.33 0.05 24.56
C LYS A 300 3.80 0.49 24.58
N ASP A 301 4.60 0.09 23.60
CA ASP A 301 5.98 0.55 23.42
C ASP A 301 6.00 1.98 22.85
N VAL A 302 5.69 2.98 23.68
CA VAL A 302 5.54 4.37 23.22
C VAL A 302 6.90 5.03 22.98
N GLY A 303 7.06 5.62 21.80
CA GLY A 303 8.23 6.41 21.42
C GLY A 303 9.56 5.67 21.54
N PRO A 304 9.74 4.47 20.93
CA PRO A 304 11.02 3.77 20.96
C PRO A 304 12.11 4.56 20.22
N VAL A 305 13.38 4.13 20.32
CA VAL A 305 14.45 4.67 19.47
C VAL A 305 14.39 4.05 18.08
N VAL A 306 14.23 2.72 18.03
CA VAL A 306 14.03 1.94 16.80
C VAL A 306 12.58 1.49 16.80
N GLU A 307 11.80 1.98 15.84
CA GLU A 307 10.41 1.58 15.61
C GLU A 307 10.34 0.50 14.52
N SER A 308 9.39 -0.42 14.64
CA SER A 308 9.21 -1.50 13.66
C SER A 308 7.82 -2.11 13.75
N TYR A 309 7.36 -2.68 12.65
CA TYR A 309 6.19 -3.55 12.62
C TYR A 309 6.38 -4.62 11.54
N ILE A 310 5.75 -5.79 11.69
CA ILE A 310 5.97 -6.95 10.82
C ILE A 310 4.78 -7.91 10.84
N GLY A 311 4.43 -8.47 9.67
CA GLY A 311 3.43 -9.53 9.56
C GLY A 311 2.62 -9.47 8.26
N PHE A 312 1.41 -10.04 8.29
CA PHE A 312 0.41 -9.91 7.23
C PHE A 312 -0.51 -8.73 7.57
N ILE A 313 -0.24 -7.55 7.01
CA ILE A 313 -0.78 -6.28 7.53
C ILE A 313 -1.85 -5.67 6.61
N GLU A 314 -1.48 -5.36 5.36
CA GLU A 314 -2.33 -4.56 4.47
C GLU A 314 -3.10 -5.41 3.45
N THR A 315 -4.37 -5.09 3.20
CA THR A 315 -5.28 -5.91 2.37
C THR A 315 -5.52 -5.37 0.96
N TYR A 316 -4.61 -4.54 0.43
CA TYR A 316 -4.79 -3.87 -0.87
C TYR A 316 -4.67 -4.80 -2.10
N VAL A 317 -3.89 -5.89 -1.99
CA VAL A 317 -3.56 -6.76 -3.14
C VAL A 317 -4.60 -7.86 -3.35
N ASP A 318 -5.20 -8.37 -2.27
CA ASP A 318 -6.32 -9.30 -2.37
C ASP A 318 -7.52 -8.57 -3.02
N PRO A 319 -7.99 -9.00 -4.20
CA PRO A 319 -9.12 -8.36 -4.86
C PRO A 319 -10.44 -8.40 -4.06
N PHE A 320 -10.53 -9.21 -3.01
CA PHE A 320 -11.68 -9.28 -2.11
C PHE A 320 -11.44 -8.59 -0.75
N GLY A 321 -10.23 -8.11 -0.48
CA GLY A 321 -9.90 -7.28 0.70
C GLY A 321 -9.86 -8.03 2.04
N ALA A 322 -9.84 -9.37 2.05
CA ALA A 322 -9.88 -10.18 3.27
C ALA A 322 -8.50 -10.71 3.68
N ARG A 323 -7.58 -10.90 2.72
CA ARG A 323 -6.23 -11.42 2.93
C ARG A 323 -5.21 -10.30 2.86
N ALA A 324 -4.22 -10.36 3.74
CA ALA A 324 -3.20 -9.33 3.86
C ALA A 324 -1.88 -9.74 3.20
N GLU A 325 -1.20 -8.76 2.62
CA GLU A 325 0.14 -8.88 2.10
C GLU A 325 1.15 -8.92 3.25
N TRP A 326 2.22 -9.70 3.07
CA TRP A 326 3.37 -9.65 3.96
C TRP A 326 4.05 -8.29 3.87
N GLU A 327 4.39 -7.71 5.00
CA GLU A 327 5.32 -6.59 5.06
C GLU A 327 6.10 -6.56 6.37
N GLY A 328 7.17 -5.77 6.37
CA GLY A 328 7.81 -5.36 7.61
C GLY A 328 8.77 -4.22 7.38
N PHE A 329 8.90 -3.36 8.40
CA PHE A 329 9.80 -2.23 8.34
C PHE A 329 10.58 -2.06 9.64
N THR A 330 11.70 -1.35 9.53
CA THR A 330 12.48 -0.86 10.66
C THR A 330 12.84 0.59 10.40
N ALA A 331 12.68 1.43 11.40
CA ALA A 331 12.91 2.86 11.30
C ALA A 331 13.51 3.42 12.58
N ILE A 332 14.12 4.60 12.46
CA ILE A 332 14.68 5.36 13.59
C ILE A 332 13.73 6.52 13.86
N VAL A 333 13.32 6.68 15.11
CA VAL A 333 12.42 7.78 15.49
C VAL A 333 13.18 9.10 15.52
N ASN A 334 12.77 10.05 14.69
CA ASN A 334 13.28 11.41 14.74
C ASN A 334 12.52 12.19 15.83
N LYS A 335 13.14 12.33 17.01
CA LYS A 335 12.49 12.92 18.19
C LYS A 335 12.13 14.40 18.00
N ASP A 336 12.98 15.15 17.32
CA ASP A 336 12.75 16.58 17.06
C ASP A 336 11.54 16.78 16.13
N MET A 337 11.46 16.00 15.04
CA MET A 337 10.30 16.02 14.15
C MET A 337 9.05 15.42 14.80
N SER A 338 9.18 14.49 15.74
CA SER A 338 8.06 13.88 16.47
C SER A 338 7.37 14.86 17.44
N ALA A 339 8.10 15.85 17.98
CA ALA A 339 7.56 16.80 18.96
C ALA A 339 6.32 17.58 18.45
N LYS A 340 6.21 17.84 17.14
CA LYS A 340 5.00 18.47 16.57
C LYS A 340 3.82 17.49 16.53
N TYR A 341 4.05 16.22 16.21
CA TYR A 341 3.01 15.19 16.16
C TYR A 341 2.48 14.86 17.56
N GLU A 342 3.32 14.85 18.59
CA GLU A 342 2.88 14.71 19.99
C GLU A 342 1.90 15.81 20.42
N LYS A 343 2.16 17.06 19.99
CA LYS A 343 1.23 18.17 20.22
C LYS A 343 -0.07 17.99 19.45
N LEU A 344 -0.02 17.52 18.21
CA LEU A 344 -1.21 17.23 17.42
C LEU A 344 -2.08 16.16 18.09
N VAL A 345 -1.46 15.09 18.59
CA VAL A 345 -2.11 14.04 19.39
C VAL A 345 -2.78 14.62 20.64
N ALA A 346 -2.11 15.53 21.35
CA ALA A 346 -2.68 16.20 22.52
C ALA A 346 -3.89 17.08 22.18
N MET A 347 -3.95 17.62 20.95
CA MET A 347 -5.06 18.43 20.45
C MET A 347 -6.23 17.59 19.91
N ALA A 348 -6.01 16.33 19.53
CA ALA A 348 -7.01 15.47 18.90
C ALA A 348 -8.37 15.40 19.64
N PRO A 349 -8.44 15.28 20.99
CA PRO A 349 -9.73 15.27 21.70
C PRO A 349 -10.57 16.53 21.49
N SER A 350 -9.94 17.68 21.21
CA SER A 350 -10.64 18.94 20.91
C SER A 350 -11.01 19.07 19.43
N ILE A 351 -10.27 18.41 18.55
CA ILE A 351 -10.46 18.48 17.09
C ILE A 351 -11.50 17.46 16.61
N LEU A 352 -11.46 16.22 17.09
CA LEU A 352 -12.35 15.14 16.65
C LEU A 352 -13.84 15.52 16.71
N PRO A 353 -14.35 16.21 17.76
CA PRO A 353 -15.75 16.65 17.79
C PRO A 353 -16.13 17.64 16.68
N SER A 354 -15.16 18.25 15.99
CA SER A 354 -15.40 19.14 14.85
C SER A 354 -15.63 18.41 13.53
N LEU A 355 -15.39 17.09 13.47
CA LEU A 355 -15.68 16.27 12.29
C LEU A 355 -17.21 16.15 12.08
N PRO A 356 -17.66 16.06 10.81
CA PRO A 356 -19.04 16.43 10.47
C PRO A 356 -20.10 15.34 10.74
N TRP A 357 -19.71 14.12 11.17
CA TRP A 357 -20.64 13.00 11.38
C TRP A 357 -21.34 13.00 12.76
N GLY A 358 -20.86 13.81 13.70
CA GLY A 358 -21.46 13.97 15.03
C GLY A 358 -21.07 12.89 16.04
N LYS A 359 -21.28 13.20 17.32
CA LYS A 359 -20.74 12.45 18.46
C LYS A 359 -21.13 10.96 18.49
N ALA A 360 -22.33 10.60 18.04
CA ALA A 360 -22.80 9.21 18.09
C ALA A 360 -22.03 8.27 17.14
N PHE A 361 -21.34 8.84 16.14
CA PHE A 361 -20.53 8.11 15.16
C PHE A 361 -19.02 8.28 15.42
N GLU A 362 -18.65 8.86 16.55
CA GLU A 362 -17.26 8.93 17.02
C GLU A 362 -17.03 7.92 18.16
N VAL A 363 -15.78 7.49 18.34
CA VAL A 363 -15.41 6.58 19.43
C VAL A 363 -15.74 7.20 20.80
N ASP A 364 -16.23 6.38 21.74
CA ASP A 364 -16.74 6.88 23.02
C ASP A 364 -15.65 7.52 23.89
N VAL A 365 -14.44 6.95 23.83
CA VAL A 365 -13.25 7.43 24.53
C VAL A 365 -12.09 7.40 23.54
N PHE A 366 -11.58 8.59 23.20
CA PHE A 366 -10.35 8.68 22.42
C PHE A 366 -9.16 8.12 23.22
N LYS A 367 -8.57 7.05 22.71
CA LYS A 367 -7.33 6.47 23.25
C LYS A 367 -6.17 7.24 22.62
N LYS A 368 -5.39 7.94 23.44
CA LYS A 368 -4.22 8.72 22.99
C LYS A 368 -3.26 7.79 22.24
N PRO A 369 -3.08 7.93 20.91
CA PRO A 369 -2.13 7.13 20.16
C PRO A 369 -0.71 7.66 20.32
N ASP A 370 0.27 6.88 19.87
CA ASP A 370 1.61 7.38 19.58
C ASP A 370 1.63 8.00 18.17
N PHE A 371 2.37 9.08 17.95
CA PHE A 371 2.58 9.63 16.61
C PHE A 371 4.03 10.07 16.45
N THR A 372 4.79 9.30 15.67
CA THR A 372 6.22 9.52 15.45
C THR A 372 6.55 9.92 14.00
N ALA A 373 7.55 10.77 13.86
CA ALA A 373 8.25 10.99 12.59
C ALA A 373 9.36 9.94 12.49
N LEU A 374 9.35 9.16 11.42
CA LEU A 374 10.26 8.04 11.21
C LEU A 374 11.21 8.30 10.06
N GLU A 375 12.48 7.98 10.28
CA GLU A 375 13.47 7.81 9.22
C GLU A 375 13.60 6.31 8.96
N VAL A 376 13.00 5.84 7.86
CA VAL A 376 12.96 4.42 7.50
C VAL A 376 14.38 3.94 7.19
N LEU A 377 14.84 2.92 7.91
CA LEU A 377 16.09 2.21 7.62
C LEU A 377 15.85 1.20 6.50
N ASN A 378 14.79 0.41 6.64
CA ASN A 378 14.43 -0.60 5.65
C ASN A 378 12.93 -0.92 5.69
N PHE A 379 12.36 -1.29 4.55
CA PHE A 379 10.98 -1.70 4.36
C PHE A 379 10.89 -2.81 3.31
N ALA A 380 10.53 -4.02 3.73
CA ALA A 380 10.27 -5.14 2.85
C ALA A 380 8.88 -5.01 2.21
N THR A 381 8.82 -4.27 1.09
CA THR A 381 7.60 -4.01 0.31
C THR A 381 7.95 -3.69 -1.15
N GLY A 382 6.98 -3.85 -2.06
CA GLY A 382 7.07 -3.35 -3.42
C GLY A 382 6.84 -1.84 -3.57
N GLY A 383 6.33 -1.16 -2.54
CA GLY A 383 6.04 0.27 -2.57
C GLY A 383 5.95 0.89 -1.17
N ILE A 384 6.91 1.74 -0.82
CA ILE A 384 6.97 2.38 0.50
C ILE A 384 5.87 3.46 0.61
N PRO A 385 5.03 3.45 1.65
CA PRO A 385 3.98 4.45 1.85
C PRO A 385 4.56 5.78 2.35
N ALA A 386 3.72 6.81 2.48
CA ALA A 386 4.12 8.12 3.02
C ALA A 386 3.91 8.22 4.55
N GLY A 387 2.90 7.51 5.05
CA GLY A 387 2.54 7.38 6.45
C GLY A 387 1.77 6.06 6.65
N ILE A 388 1.56 5.67 7.92
CA ILE A 388 0.82 4.46 8.27
C ILE A 388 0.05 4.69 9.58
N ASN A 389 -1.16 4.11 9.67
CA ASN A 389 -1.95 3.96 10.88
C ASN A 389 -2.11 2.47 11.22
N ILE A 390 -1.47 1.99 12.29
CA ILE A 390 -1.43 0.57 12.65
C ILE A 390 -1.59 0.34 14.17
N PRO A 391 -2.04 -0.85 14.61
CA PRO A 391 -2.38 -2.02 13.79
C PRO A 391 -3.76 -1.92 13.14
N ASN A 392 -3.99 -2.70 12.09
CA ASN A 392 -5.28 -2.82 11.39
C ASN A 392 -6.37 -3.58 12.17
N TYR A 393 -6.16 -3.83 13.47
CA TYR A 393 -7.10 -4.47 14.39
C TYR A 393 -7.96 -3.41 15.09
N TYR A 394 -9.22 -3.28 14.67
CA TYR A 394 -10.13 -2.29 15.26
C TYR A 394 -10.30 -2.48 16.78
N GLU A 395 -10.36 -3.72 17.26
CA GLU A 395 -10.48 -4.05 18.68
C GLU A 395 -9.27 -3.58 19.49
N VAL A 396 -8.06 -3.60 18.91
CA VAL A 396 -6.86 -3.04 19.55
C VAL A 396 -6.96 -1.53 19.57
N ARG A 397 -7.36 -0.92 18.44
CA ARG A 397 -7.58 0.53 18.31
C ARG A 397 -8.56 1.07 19.36
N GLU A 398 -9.68 0.38 19.54
CA GLU A 398 -10.76 0.77 20.45
C GLU A 398 -10.38 0.55 21.92
N SER A 399 -9.73 -0.57 22.25
CA SER A 399 -9.45 -0.94 23.64
C SER A 399 -8.11 -0.41 24.18
N GLN A 400 -7.05 -0.46 23.36
CA GLN A 400 -5.67 -0.14 23.74
C GLN A 400 -5.19 1.18 23.14
N GLY A 401 -5.56 1.46 21.89
CA GLY A 401 -5.02 2.56 21.08
C GLY A 401 -4.33 2.05 19.82
N PHE A 402 -3.57 2.94 19.17
CA PHE A 402 -2.89 2.68 17.91
C PHE A 402 -1.64 3.57 17.80
N LYS A 403 -0.84 3.39 16.75
CA LYS A 403 0.26 4.28 16.42
C LYS A 403 0.10 4.84 15.03
N ASN A 404 0.52 6.09 14.87
CA ASN A 404 0.66 6.79 13.62
C ASN A 404 2.14 7.01 13.33
N VAL A 405 2.52 6.84 12.08
CA VAL A 405 3.89 7.12 11.65
C VAL A 405 3.88 7.97 10.39
N SER A 406 4.72 9.00 10.37
CA SER A 406 5.00 9.78 9.16
C SER A 406 6.42 9.44 8.71
N LEU A 407 6.57 8.92 7.49
CA LEU A 407 7.85 8.44 6.99
C LEU A 407 8.65 9.60 6.39
N ALA A 408 9.28 10.38 7.27
CA ALA A 408 9.89 11.68 6.97
C ALA A 408 10.92 11.63 5.84
N ASN A 409 11.80 10.63 5.81
CA ASN A 409 12.80 10.49 4.74
C ASN A 409 12.19 10.06 3.39
N ILE A 410 11.03 9.40 3.40
CA ILE A 410 10.28 9.05 2.20
C ILE A 410 9.61 10.29 1.61
N LEU A 411 9.02 11.13 2.47
CA LEU A 411 8.44 12.42 2.13
C LEU A 411 9.51 13.39 1.60
N ALA A 412 10.67 13.45 2.26
CA ALA A 412 11.77 14.34 1.90
C ALA A 412 12.49 13.94 0.60
N ALA A 413 12.34 12.69 0.15
CA ALA A 413 13.00 12.23 -1.06
C ALA A 413 12.48 13.01 -2.29
N LYS A 414 13.35 13.77 -2.95
CA LYS A 414 13.02 14.52 -4.17
C LYS A 414 13.61 13.85 -5.39
N THR A 415 12.97 14.05 -6.53
CA THR A 415 13.48 13.58 -7.83
C THR A 415 13.95 14.80 -8.63
N PRO A 416 15.12 14.77 -9.27
CA PRO A 416 15.54 15.86 -10.15
C PRO A 416 14.53 16.04 -11.30
N ASN A 417 14.30 17.29 -11.73
CA ASN A 417 13.33 17.68 -12.76
C ASN A 417 11.84 17.46 -12.39
N ASP A 418 11.34 18.29 -11.47
CA ASP A 418 9.94 18.32 -11.07
C ASP A 418 9.03 18.89 -12.17
N ARG A 419 8.63 18.04 -13.12
CA ARG A 419 7.58 18.38 -14.08
C ARG A 419 6.24 18.38 -13.34
N ARG A 420 5.44 19.43 -13.56
CA ARG A 420 4.12 19.62 -12.95
C ARG A 420 3.01 19.52 -13.99
N PRO A 421 2.76 18.34 -14.60
CA PRO A 421 1.69 18.19 -15.57
C PRO A 421 0.35 18.55 -14.94
N PHE A 422 -0.51 19.15 -15.77
CA PHE A 422 -1.88 19.56 -15.44
C PHE A 422 -2.01 20.74 -14.48
N VAL A 423 -0.91 21.33 -14.02
CA VAL A 423 -0.93 22.53 -13.20
C VAL A 423 -0.73 23.75 -14.10
N ALA A 424 -1.46 24.84 -13.81
CA ALA A 424 -1.30 26.08 -14.55
C ALA A 424 0.05 26.74 -14.20
N LYS A 425 0.68 27.44 -15.14
CA LYS A 425 2.04 28.00 -14.94
C LYS A 425 2.06 29.05 -13.83
N GLU A 426 0.99 29.81 -13.71
CA GLU A 426 0.77 30.81 -12.66
C GLU A 426 0.76 30.23 -11.25
N ASP A 427 0.47 28.93 -11.09
CA ASP A 427 0.46 28.26 -9.78
C ASP A 427 1.82 27.63 -9.43
N PHE A 428 2.80 27.63 -10.34
CA PHE A 428 4.06 26.89 -10.17
C PHE A 428 4.88 27.39 -8.97
N ASP A 429 5.03 28.70 -8.82
CA ASP A 429 5.78 29.28 -7.71
C ASP A 429 5.12 28.98 -6.37
N LEU A 430 3.78 29.01 -6.33
CA LEU A 430 3.01 28.74 -5.14
C LEU A 430 3.07 27.25 -4.76
N CYS A 431 2.95 26.35 -5.72
CA CYS A 431 3.15 24.93 -5.47
C CYS A 431 4.60 24.63 -5.04
N ALA A 432 5.61 25.26 -5.65
CA ALA A 432 7.00 25.07 -5.25
C ALA A 432 7.25 25.49 -3.79
N LYS A 433 6.53 26.50 -3.30
CA LYS A 433 6.60 26.98 -1.92
C LYS A 433 5.84 26.10 -0.93
N TYR A 434 4.64 25.61 -1.29
CA TYR A 434 3.70 25.02 -0.32
C TYR A 434 3.33 23.55 -0.54
N GLU A 435 3.66 22.91 -1.67
CA GLU A 435 3.23 21.52 -1.94
C GLU A 435 3.76 20.52 -0.91
N ASP A 436 5.04 20.63 -0.53
CA ASP A 436 5.64 19.75 0.47
C ASP A 436 4.94 19.89 1.82
N GLU A 437 4.66 21.13 2.24
CA GLU A 437 4.02 21.40 3.53
C GLU A 437 2.53 21.05 3.52
N ALA A 438 1.83 21.32 2.42
CA ALA A 438 0.46 20.89 2.21
C ALA A 438 0.35 19.37 2.30
N PHE A 439 1.30 18.63 1.72
CA PHE A 439 1.33 17.17 1.79
C PHE A 439 1.71 16.68 3.20
N ASN A 440 2.61 17.36 3.92
CA ASN A 440 2.93 17.04 5.32
C ASN A 440 1.70 17.19 6.24
N VAL A 441 0.97 18.30 6.12
CA VAL A 441 -0.28 18.54 6.87
C VAL A 441 -1.34 17.52 6.48
N GLN A 442 -1.46 17.20 5.18
CA GLN A 442 -2.38 16.20 4.68
C GLN A 442 -2.10 14.83 5.28
N VAL A 443 -0.85 14.32 5.24
CA VAL A 443 -0.47 13.04 5.84
C VAL A 443 -0.73 13.06 7.35
N ALA A 444 -0.36 14.12 8.06
CA ALA A 444 -0.59 14.21 9.50
C ALA A 444 -2.08 14.07 9.86
N ASN A 445 -2.94 14.78 9.15
CA ASN A 445 -4.38 14.70 9.36
C ASN A 445 -4.96 13.37 8.89
N HIS A 446 -4.51 12.85 7.75
CA HIS A 446 -4.96 11.59 7.15
C HIS A 446 -4.73 10.41 8.10
N GLU A 447 -3.52 10.30 8.67
CA GLU A 447 -3.19 9.19 9.57
C GLU A 447 -3.91 9.29 10.92
N LEU A 448 -3.78 10.43 11.61
CA LEU A 448 -4.27 10.57 12.99
C LEU A 448 -5.77 10.83 13.08
N LEU A 449 -6.26 11.76 12.26
CA LEU A 449 -7.63 12.30 12.37
C LEU A 449 -8.55 11.74 11.26
N GLY A 450 -7.97 11.21 10.19
CA GLY A 450 -8.63 10.36 9.20
C GLY A 450 -8.76 8.94 9.74
N HIS A 451 -7.77 8.07 9.53
CA HIS A 451 -7.83 6.66 9.95
C HIS A 451 -8.14 6.49 11.44
N GLY A 452 -7.50 7.28 12.31
CA GLY A 452 -7.69 7.22 13.77
C GLY A 452 -9.06 7.66 14.30
N SER A 453 -9.99 8.09 13.45
CA SER A 453 -11.34 8.53 13.86
C SER A 453 -12.46 7.60 13.40
N GLY A 454 -13.66 7.82 13.97
CA GLY A 454 -14.89 7.17 13.58
C GLY A 454 -15.13 5.83 14.28
N LYS A 455 -16.36 5.64 14.76
CA LYS A 455 -16.82 4.43 15.46
C LYS A 455 -17.36 3.38 14.49
N LEU A 456 -17.07 2.10 14.75
CA LEU A 456 -17.82 1.01 14.15
C LEU A 456 -18.90 0.55 15.13
N MET A 457 -20.15 0.45 14.66
CA MET A 457 -21.26 -0.07 15.45
C MET A 457 -21.23 -1.58 15.41
N LYS A 458 -21.15 -2.21 16.58
CA LYS A 458 -20.88 -3.64 16.72
C LYS A 458 -21.87 -4.31 17.66
N GLU A 459 -22.15 -5.57 17.35
CA GLU A 459 -22.77 -6.53 18.24
C GLU A 459 -21.70 -7.50 18.77
N ASN A 460 -21.66 -7.65 20.09
CA ASN A 460 -20.79 -8.57 20.79
C ASN A 460 -21.34 -10.01 20.73
N GLU A 461 -20.53 -11.00 21.07
CA GLU A 461 -20.94 -12.41 21.09
C GLU A 461 -22.12 -12.69 22.03
N ASP A 462 -22.28 -11.89 23.09
CA ASP A 462 -23.39 -11.97 24.05
C ASP A 462 -24.68 -11.25 23.57
N GLY A 463 -24.68 -10.71 22.35
CA GLY A 463 -25.80 -9.97 21.75
C GLY A 463 -25.92 -8.51 22.19
N THR A 464 -25.08 -8.04 23.12
CA THR A 464 -25.01 -6.62 23.50
C THR A 464 -24.42 -5.80 22.37
N LYS A 465 -24.75 -4.50 22.31
CA LYS A 465 -24.27 -3.58 21.28
C LYS A 465 -23.45 -2.48 21.91
N ASN A 466 -22.41 -2.02 21.23
CA ASN A 466 -21.60 -0.88 21.67
C ASN A 466 -22.27 0.49 21.42
N PHE A 467 -23.56 0.51 21.05
CA PHE A 467 -24.37 1.68 20.79
C PHE A 467 -25.86 1.39 21.08
N ASP A 468 -26.68 2.43 21.15
CA ASP A 468 -28.14 2.32 21.32
C ASP A 468 -28.83 2.43 19.95
N PRO A 469 -29.37 1.34 19.38
CA PRO A 469 -29.96 1.35 18.04
C PRO A 469 -31.25 2.17 17.95
N GLU A 470 -32.00 2.33 19.04
CA GLU A 470 -33.25 3.11 19.03
C GLU A 470 -32.98 4.61 19.11
N LYS A 471 -31.89 5.02 19.78
CA LYS A 471 -31.54 6.44 19.96
C LYS A 471 -30.54 6.97 18.94
N THR A 472 -29.75 6.11 18.32
CA THR A 472 -28.73 6.54 17.37
C THR A 472 -29.35 6.79 16.01
N ILE A 473 -29.45 8.05 15.61
CA ILE A 473 -30.07 8.45 14.35
C ILE A 473 -29.02 8.51 13.25
N ASN A 474 -29.26 7.76 12.17
CA ASN A 474 -28.50 7.83 10.94
C ASN A 474 -28.77 9.19 10.25
N PRO A 475 -27.76 10.08 10.12
CA PRO A 475 -27.96 11.41 9.56
C PRO A 475 -28.21 11.41 8.05
N LEU A 476 -27.93 10.30 7.34
CA LEU A 476 -28.24 10.15 5.91
C LEU A 476 -29.73 9.90 5.66
N THR A 477 -30.43 9.26 6.60
CA THR A 477 -31.82 8.82 6.42
C THR A 477 -32.80 9.48 7.39
N GLY A 478 -32.29 10.09 8.48
CA GLY A 478 -33.10 10.61 9.58
C GLY A 478 -33.80 9.53 10.41
N LYS A 479 -33.42 8.26 10.24
CA LYS A 479 -34.02 7.10 10.93
C LYS A 479 -33.04 6.50 11.95
N PRO A 480 -33.52 5.71 12.94
CA PRO A 480 -32.64 4.93 13.79
C PRO A 480 -31.75 3.97 12.99
N VAL A 481 -30.56 3.68 13.51
CA VAL A 481 -29.64 2.70 12.89
C VAL A 481 -30.21 1.29 12.97
N ASP A 482 -30.27 0.60 11.83
CA ASP A 482 -30.85 -0.74 11.67
C ASP A 482 -29.84 -1.81 11.21
N THR A 483 -28.58 -1.44 10.93
CA THR A 483 -27.51 -2.36 10.54
C THR A 483 -26.22 -2.09 11.34
N TRP A 484 -25.40 -3.13 11.55
CA TRP A 484 -24.14 -3.07 12.30
C TRP A 484 -23.29 -4.32 12.07
N TYR A 485 -22.02 -4.29 12.49
CA TYR A 485 -21.10 -5.43 12.38
C TYR A 485 -21.45 -6.53 13.38
N LYS A 486 -21.43 -7.77 12.91
CA LYS A 486 -21.60 -8.98 13.73
C LYS A 486 -20.26 -9.46 14.31
N PRO A 487 -20.26 -10.35 15.32
CA PRO A 487 -19.02 -10.93 15.84
C PRO A 487 -18.14 -11.50 14.73
N GLY A 488 -16.85 -11.16 14.75
CA GLY A 488 -15.87 -11.58 13.75
C GLY A 488 -15.85 -10.75 12.45
N GLN A 489 -16.87 -9.93 12.17
CA GLN A 489 -16.89 -9.12 10.95
C GLN A 489 -16.01 -7.87 11.05
N THR A 490 -15.30 -7.57 9.96
CA THR A 490 -14.51 -6.35 9.76
C THR A 490 -15.10 -5.47 8.67
N TYR A 491 -14.68 -4.20 8.62
CA TYR A 491 -15.09 -3.30 7.54
C TYR A 491 -14.63 -3.81 6.17
N GLY A 492 -13.43 -4.40 6.08
CA GLY A 492 -12.90 -5.02 4.86
C GLY A 492 -13.83 -6.11 4.32
N GLN A 493 -14.27 -7.02 5.19
CA GLN A 493 -15.17 -8.11 4.82
C GLN A 493 -16.57 -7.61 4.40
N VAL A 494 -17.12 -6.59 5.06
CA VAL A 494 -18.49 -6.11 4.77
C VAL A 494 -18.54 -5.21 3.54
N LEU A 495 -17.62 -4.25 3.43
CA LEU A 495 -17.55 -3.34 2.28
C LEU A 495 -16.99 -4.08 1.04
N GLY A 496 -16.14 -5.08 1.25
CA GLY A 496 -15.58 -5.93 0.21
C GLY A 496 -14.63 -5.16 -0.69
N THR A 497 -14.84 -5.27 -2.00
CA THR A 497 -13.91 -4.79 -3.05
C THR A 497 -13.63 -3.28 -3.03
N CYS A 498 -14.50 -2.46 -2.43
CA CYS A 498 -14.26 -1.02 -2.32
C CYS A 498 -13.58 -0.62 -1.01
N SER A 499 -13.48 -1.52 -0.02
CA SER A 499 -13.15 -1.20 1.38
C SER A 499 -11.88 -0.35 1.54
N SER A 500 -10.76 -0.77 0.93
CA SER A 500 -9.49 -0.03 1.05
C SER A 500 -9.59 1.37 0.46
N SER A 501 -10.03 1.47 -0.80
CA SER A 501 -10.20 2.76 -1.49
C SER A 501 -11.20 3.68 -0.79
N PHE A 502 -12.29 3.11 -0.29
CA PHE A 502 -13.32 3.82 0.47
C PHE A 502 -12.74 4.43 1.75
N GLU A 503 -11.93 3.66 2.48
CA GLU A 503 -11.26 4.13 3.69
C GLU A 503 -10.21 5.21 3.39
N GLU A 504 -9.43 5.05 2.31
CA GLU A 504 -8.50 6.10 1.83
C GLU A 504 -9.26 7.39 1.51
N CYS A 505 -10.39 7.30 0.83
CA CYS A 505 -11.21 8.47 0.50
C CYS A 505 -11.72 9.18 1.75
N ARG A 506 -12.08 8.42 2.79
CA ARG A 506 -12.50 8.98 4.07
C ARG A 506 -11.34 9.70 4.76
N ALA A 507 -10.16 9.09 4.82
CA ALA A 507 -9.00 9.70 5.46
C ALA A 507 -8.48 10.94 4.69
N GLU A 508 -8.44 10.88 3.35
CA GLU A 508 -8.12 12.02 2.49
C GLU A 508 -9.15 13.15 2.64
N ALA A 509 -10.45 12.84 2.63
CA ALA A 509 -11.48 13.85 2.83
C ALA A 509 -11.38 14.51 4.22
N ALA A 510 -10.98 13.76 5.25
CA ALA A 510 -10.78 14.27 6.60
C ALA A 510 -9.60 15.24 6.64
N ALA A 511 -8.49 14.88 6.00
CA ALA A 511 -7.35 15.76 5.86
C ALA A 511 -7.70 17.08 5.16
N MET A 512 -8.46 16.98 4.08
CA MET A 512 -8.91 18.15 3.32
C MET A 512 -9.95 19.00 4.06
N TYR A 513 -10.79 18.39 4.91
CA TYR A 513 -11.70 19.13 5.80
C TYR A 513 -10.93 19.88 6.90
N LEU A 514 -9.89 19.25 7.43
CA LEU A 514 -9.12 19.74 8.58
C LEU A 514 -8.02 20.75 8.21
N VAL A 515 -7.70 20.94 6.92
CA VAL A 515 -6.83 22.04 6.47
C VAL A 515 -7.42 23.42 6.77
N PHE A 516 -8.70 23.50 7.15
CA PHE A 516 -9.35 24.73 7.64
C PHE A 516 -9.27 24.93 9.17
N ASN A 517 -8.69 23.97 9.91
CA ASN A 517 -8.55 24.08 11.36
C ASN A 517 -7.34 24.96 11.71
N ARG A 518 -7.61 26.14 12.31
CA ARG A 518 -6.57 27.13 12.63
C ARG A 518 -5.56 26.65 13.66
N ASP A 519 -5.97 25.82 14.61
CA ASP A 519 -5.04 25.29 15.62
C ASP A 519 -4.05 24.31 14.99
N ILE A 520 -4.53 23.46 14.06
CA ILE A 520 -3.65 22.59 13.28
C ILE A 520 -2.67 23.43 12.46
N LEU A 521 -3.14 24.39 11.67
CA LEU A 521 -2.25 25.21 10.84
C LEU A 521 -1.21 25.97 11.66
N LYS A 522 -1.61 26.52 12.81
CA LYS A 522 -0.71 27.17 13.77
C LYS A 522 0.36 26.21 14.29
N LEU A 523 0.00 24.96 14.57
CA LEU A 523 0.96 23.94 15.00
C LEU A 523 2.01 23.64 13.91
N PHE A 524 1.62 23.68 12.64
CA PHE A 524 2.51 23.55 11.49
C PHE A 524 3.22 24.87 11.11
N GLY A 525 3.10 25.91 11.94
CA GLY A 525 3.83 27.18 11.76
C GLY A 525 3.14 28.20 10.86
N HIS A 526 1.91 27.92 10.40
CA HIS A 526 1.14 28.85 9.56
C HIS A 526 0.22 29.70 10.45
N THR A 527 0.58 30.97 10.62
CA THR A 527 -0.16 31.92 11.49
C THR A 527 -0.64 33.16 10.76
N GLU A 528 0.02 33.53 9.66
CA GLU A 528 -0.39 34.64 8.81
C GLU A 528 -1.53 34.23 7.88
N GLU A 529 -2.52 35.11 7.69
CA GLU A 529 -3.74 34.78 6.93
C GLU A 529 -3.43 34.38 5.48
N GLN A 530 -2.53 35.12 4.83
CA GLN A 530 -2.14 34.84 3.45
C GLN A 530 -1.49 33.45 3.31
N ASP A 531 -0.61 33.08 4.24
CA ASP A 531 0.07 31.78 4.23
C ASP A 531 -0.94 30.64 4.47
N ILE A 532 -1.92 30.86 5.34
CA ILE A 532 -3.01 29.91 5.60
C ILE A 532 -3.87 29.70 4.35
N GLU A 533 -4.30 30.78 3.71
CA GLU A 533 -5.10 30.70 2.49
C GLU A 533 -4.34 30.07 1.32
N ASP A 534 -3.05 30.38 1.19
CA ASP A 534 -2.17 29.79 0.17
C ASP A 534 -2.04 28.28 0.38
N LEU A 535 -1.82 27.84 1.61
CA LEU A 535 -1.72 26.41 1.95
C LEU A 535 -3.04 25.68 1.66
N GLN A 536 -4.18 26.26 2.08
CA GLN A 536 -5.51 25.70 1.80
C GLN A 536 -5.77 25.57 0.30
N TYR A 537 -5.44 26.61 -0.46
CA TYR A 537 -5.56 26.60 -1.91
C TYR A 537 -4.69 25.50 -2.55
N ILE A 538 -3.41 25.43 -2.17
CA ILE A 538 -2.47 24.44 -2.70
C ILE A 538 -2.88 23.02 -2.32
N SER A 539 -3.34 22.77 -1.09
CA SER A 539 -3.89 21.45 -0.70
C SER A 539 -5.01 21.00 -1.65
N TYR A 540 -5.93 21.89 -2.00
CA TYR A 540 -7.02 21.57 -2.93
C TYR A 540 -6.50 21.39 -4.37
N LEU A 541 -5.53 22.19 -4.81
CA LEU A 541 -4.92 22.05 -6.13
C LEU A 541 -4.18 20.72 -6.30
N ILE A 542 -3.39 20.28 -5.31
CA ILE A 542 -2.68 19.00 -5.38
C ILE A 542 -3.65 17.80 -5.33
N MET A 543 -4.75 17.91 -4.57
CA MET A 543 -5.83 16.90 -4.57
C MET A 543 -6.49 16.81 -5.96
N ALA A 544 -6.84 17.94 -6.55
CA ALA A 544 -7.43 18.00 -7.89
C ALA A 544 -6.48 17.46 -8.97
N ARG A 545 -5.19 17.81 -8.89
CA ARG A 545 -4.13 17.27 -9.77
C ARG A 545 -3.98 15.76 -9.62
N ALA A 546 -4.03 15.25 -8.40
CA ALA A 546 -3.97 13.81 -8.18
C ALA A 546 -5.23 13.11 -8.72
N GLY A 547 -6.41 13.71 -8.58
CA GLY A 547 -7.65 13.19 -9.13
C GLY A 547 -7.65 13.06 -10.65
N ILE A 548 -7.13 14.03 -11.40
CA ILE A 548 -7.04 13.90 -12.87
C ILE A 548 -6.00 12.86 -13.28
N ARG A 549 -4.88 12.78 -12.56
CA ARG A 549 -3.86 11.73 -12.75
C ARG A 549 -4.39 10.33 -12.44
N ALA A 550 -5.47 10.20 -11.69
CA ALA A 550 -6.06 8.90 -11.38
C ALA A 550 -6.56 8.15 -12.62
N LEU A 551 -6.82 8.85 -13.74
CA LEU A 551 -7.16 8.23 -15.02
C LEU A 551 -6.07 7.29 -15.55
N GLU A 552 -4.81 7.50 -15.18
CA GLU A 552 -3.71 6.56 -15.46
C GLU A 552 -4.00 5.17 -14.88
N PHE A 553 -4.66 5.13 -13.72
CA PHE A 553 -4.94 3.94 -12.93
C PHE A 553 -6.36 3.44 -13.10
N TYR A 554 -7.10 3.95 -14.09
CA TYR A 554 -8.39 3.41 -14.49
C TYR A 554 -8.23 2.57 -15.76
N ASP A 555 -8.63 1.31 -15.68
CA ASP A 555 -8.72 0.42 -16.84
C ASP A 555 -10.12 0.51 -17.45
N VAL A 556 -10.18 0.92 -18.73
CA VAL A 556 -11.44 1.17 -19.44
C VAL A 556 -12.19 -0.13 -19.75
N ALA A 557 -11.46 -1.19 -20.14
CA ALA A 557 -12.06 -2.46 -20.53
C ALA A 557 -12.63 -3.20 -19.30
N ALA A 558 -11.88 -3.25 -18.22
CA ALA A 558 -12.28 -3.86 -16.95
C ALA A 558 -13.18 -2.95 -16.11
N LYS A 559 -13.37 -1.67 -16.50
CA LYS A 559 -14.07 -0.63 -15.72
C LYS A 559 -13.59 -0.56 -14.27
N LYS A 560 -12.28 -0.69 -14.08
CA LYS A 560 -11.66 -0.94 -12.77
C LYS A 560 -10.61 0.10 -12.44
N HIS A 561 -10.66 0.61 -11.22
CA HIS A 561 -9.53 1.34 -10.65
C HIS A 561 -8.48 0.37 -10.11
N LEU A 562 -7.22 0.68 -10.38
CA LEU A 562 -6.10 -0.20 -10.07
C LEU A 562 -5.28 0.26 -8.85
N GLN A 563 -5.59 1.43 -8.27
CA GLN A 563 -4.93 1.95 -7.07
C GLN A 563 -5.94 2.67 -6.17
N ALA A 564 -6.04 2.22 -4.92
CA ALA A 564 -6.99 2.70 -3.91
C ALA A 564 -6.97 4.21 -3.71
N HIS A 565 -5.80 4.80 -3.37
CA HIS A 565 -5.72 6.24 -3.11
C HIS A 565 -6.01 7.07 -4.37
N MET A 566 -5.64 6.61 -5.57
CA MET A 566 -5.93 7.35 -6.80
C MET A 566 -7.43 7.32 -7.12
N GLN A 567 -8.11 6.21 -6.88
CA GLN A 567 -9.57 6.14 -6.97
C GLN A 567 -10.24 7.11 -6.00
N ALA A 568 -9.80 7.12 -4.74
CA ALA A 568 -10.26 8.07 -3.73
C ALA A 568 -10.10 9.52 -4.21
N ARG A 569 -8.90 9.89 -4.67
CA ARG A 569 -8.58 11.23 -5.17
C ARG A 569 -9.38 11.62 -6.42
N MET A 570 -9.74 10.65 -7.27
CA MET A 570 -10.69 10.89 -8.37
C MET A 570 -12.08 11.24 -7.83
N GLY A 571 -12.59 10.50 -6.84
CA GLY A 571 -13.86 10.82 -6.20
C GLY A 571 -13.87 12.20 -5.53
N LEU A 572 -12.76 12.59 -4.90
CA LEU A 572 -12.61 13.91 -4.30
C LEU A 572 -12.53 15.02 -5.36
N LEU A 573 -11.82 14.81 -6.47
CA LEU A 573 -11.85 15.74 -7.60
C LEU A 573 -13.27 15.90 -8.18
N LEU A 574 -13.99 14.79 -8.39
CA LEU A 574 -15.36 14.85 -8.92
C LEU A 574 -16.30 15.57 -7.94
N SER A 575 -16.10 15.40 -6.63
CA SER A 575 -16.81 16.17 -5.60
C SER A 575 -16.50 17.65 -5.65
N MET A 576 -15.23 18.03 -5.89
CA MET A 576 -14.83 19.43 -6.08
C MET A 576 -15.44 20.03 -7.35
N ILE A 577 -15.52 19.27 -8.45
CA ILE A 577 -16.17 19.71 -9.69
C ILE A 577 -17.67 19.92 -9.45
N GLN A 578 -18.34 18.95 -8.82
CA GLN A 578 -19.76 19.07 -8.47
C GLN A 578 -20.04 20.25 -7.52
N GLY A 579 -19.11 20.52 -6.61
CA GLY A 579 -19.15 21.66 -5.68
C GLY A 579 -18.78 23.02 -6.29
N GLY A 580 -18.44 23.08 -7.59
CA GLY A 580 -18.02 24.31 -8.26
C GLY A 580 -16.66 24.85 -7.82
N ILE A 581 -15.82 24.01 -7.22
CA ILE A 581 -14.47 24.37 -6.73
C ILE A 581 -13.42 24.11 -7.81
N ALA A 582 -13.57 23.03 -8.58
CA ALA A 582 -12.62 22.63 -9.60
C ALA A 582 -13.28 22.51 -10.98
N ARG A 583 -12.48 22.63 -12.03
CA ARG A 583 -12.86 22.28 -13.40
C ARG A 583 -11.66 21.80 -14.19
N LEU A 584 -11.90 20.92 -15.15
CA LEU A 584 -10.90 20.54 -16.14
C LEU A 584 -10.98 21.53 -17.32
N GLU A 585 -9.84 22.12 -17.66
CA GLU A 585 -9.64 22.95 -18.84
C GLU A 585 -8.93 22.11 -19.91
N GLU A 586 -9.58 21.95 -21.06
CA GLU A 586 -9.04 21.24 -22.22
C GLU A 586 -8.42 22.25 -23.18
N ILE A 587 -7.12 22.15 -23.43
CA ILE A 587 -6.42 22.97 -24.42
C ILE A 587 -6.46 22.19 -25.73
N ARG A 588 -7.27 22.68 -26.67
CA ARG A 588 -7.45 22.08 -27.99
C ARG A 588 -6.91 22.98 -29.09
N SER A 589 -6.31 22.37 -30.11
CA SER A 589 -5.93 23.02 -31.35
C SER A 589 -7.16 23.54 -32.11
N ALA A 590 -6.94 24.31 -33.19
CA ALA A 590 -8.02 24.78 -34.06
C ALA A 590 -8.82 23.66 -34.74
N ASP A 591 -8.23 22.47 -34.90
CA ASP A 591 -8.89 21.29 -35.47
C ASP A 591 -9.61 20.40 -34.43
N GLY A 592 -9.54 20.78 -33.14
CA GLY A 592 -10.20 20.08 -32.04
C GLY A 592 -9.35 19.00 -31.38
N THR A 593 -8.13 18.75 -31.84
CA THR A 593 -7.19 17.81 -31.20
C THR A 593 -6.80 18.30 -29.80
N LEU A 594 -6.86 17.43 -28.79
CA LEU A 594 -6.41 17.73 -27.44
C LEU A 594 -4.88 17.85 -27.38
N GLU A 595 -4.38 19.02 -27.02
CA GLU A 595 -2.94 19.33 -26.91
C GLU A 595 -2.45 19.27 -25.46
N ASP A 596 -3.28 19.71 -24.51
CA ASP A 596 -2.98 19.68 -23.09
C ASP A 596 -4.24 19.70 -22.21
N LEU A 597 -4.05 19.44 -20.92
CA LEU A 597 -5.05 19.51 -19.88
C LEU A 597 -4.53 20.39 -18.74
N ILE A 598 -5.39 21.22 -18.16
CA ILE A 598 -5.09 21.96 -16.94
C ILE A 598 -6.24 21.73 -15.96
N ILE A 599 -5.92 21.31 -14.73
CA ILE A 599 -6.91 21.32 -13.65
C ILE A 599 -6.91 22.70 -12.99
N ARG A 600 -8.06 23.36 -12.98
CA ARG A 600 -8.24 24.68 -12.39
C ARG A 600 -9.01 24.54 -11.08
N VAL A 601 -8.50 25.19 -10.04
CA VAL A 601 -9.16 25.33 -8.75
C VAL A 601 -9.45 26.81 -8.51
N ASP A 602 -10.69 27.14 -8.15
CA ASP A 602 -11.08 28.51 -7.79
C ASP A 602 -10.75 28.76 -6.31
N ARG A 603 -9.79 29.66 -6.09
CA ARG A 603 -9.30 30.01 -4.75
C ARG A 603 -10.41 30.49 -3.83
N GLN A 604 -11.30 31.38 -4.29
CA GLN A 604 -12.36 31.91 -3.45
C GLN A 604 -13.41 30.83 -3.15
N ALA A 605 -13.69 29.94 -4.11
CA ALA A 605 -14.56 28.79 -3.88
C ALA A 605 -13.97 27.80 -2.87
N VAL A 606 -12.66 27.55 -2.88
CA VAL A 606 -11.98 26.74 -1.85
C VAL A 606 -12.18 27.35 -0.47
N LEU A 607 -11.82 28.64 -0.30
CA LEU A 607 -11.87 29.30 1.00
C LEU A 607 -13.31 29.38 1.57
N LYS A 608 -14.30 29.55 0.68
CA LYS A 608 -15.71 29.70 1.09
C LYS A 608 -16.42 28.35 1.28
N ASN A 609 -16.24 27.41 0.36
CA ASN A 609 -17.07 26.21 0.26
C ASN A 609 -16.28 24.90 0.42
N GLY A 610 -14.95 24.95 0.44
CA GLY A 610 -14.09 23.76 0.45
C GLY A 610 -14.41 22.82 1.60
N LYS A 611 -14.50 23.37 2.81
CA LYS A 611 -14.84 22.62 4.03
C LYS A 611 -16.18 21.91 3.91
N ASP A 612 -17.20 22.56 3.35
CA ASP A 612 -18.55 22.00 3.24
C ASP A 612 -18.63 20.88 2.19
N VAL A 613 -17.89 21.00 1.07
CA VAL A 613 -17.87 19.98 0.01
C VAL A 613 -17.34 18.66 0.56
N PHE A 614 -16.18 18.66 1.21
CA PHE A 614 -15.65 17.42 1.80
C PHE A 614 -16.33 17.03 3.11
N GLY A 615 -16.92 17.98 3.83
CA GLY A 615 -17.75 17.68 4.99
C GLY A 615 -18.92 16.75 4.64
N LYS A 616 -19.60 16.98 3.50
CA LYS A 616 -20.69 16.12 3.03
C LYS A 616 -20.20 14.72 2.64
N VAL A 617 -19.11 14.65 1.87
CA VAL A 617 -18.48 13.37 1.47
C VAL A 617 -18.08 12.56 2.71
N LEU A 618 -17.51 13.20 3.72
CA LEU A 618 -17.13 12.54 4.98
C LEU A 618 -18.30 11.94 5.73
N VAL A 619 -19.45 12.62 5.77
CA VAL A 619 -20.66 12.08 6.41
C VAL A 619 -21.12 10.83 5.66
N ASP A 620 -21.25 10.86 4.34
CA ASP A 620 -21.64 9.67 3.57
C ASP A 620 -20.68 8.50 3.80
N LEU A 621 -19.37 8.74 3.75
CA LEU A 621 -18.37 7.71 3.95
C LEU A 621 -18.39 7.13 5.37
N GLN A 622 -18.33 8.00 6.39
CA GLN A 622 -18.26 7.56 7.78
C GLN A 622 -19.52 6.81 8.19
N ILE A 623 -20.71 7.27 7.83
CA ILE A 623 -21.94 6.64 8.29
C ILE A 623 -22.09 5.23 7.71
N ARG A 624 -21.85 5.05 6.41
CA ARG A 624 -21.93 3.73 5.77
C ARG A 624 -20.91 2.75 6.34
N LYS A 625 -19.68 3.24 6.62
CA LYS A 625 -18.66 2.48 7.35
C LYS A 625 -19.16 2.12 8.75
N SER A 626 -19.64 3.08 9.53
CA SER A 626 -20.04 2.86 10.92
C SER A 626 -21.13 1.81 11.09
N ILE A 627 -22.16 1.82 10.22
CA ILE A 627 -23.33 0.96 10.33
C ILE A 627 -23.19 -0.37 9.56
N ALA A 628 -22.01 -0.69 9.03
CA ALA A 628 -21.80 -1.89 8.22
C ALA A 628 -22.69 -1.97 6.95
N ASP A 629 -22.95 -0.83 6.30
CA ASP A 629 -23.74 -0.76 5.06
C ASP A 629 -22.88 -1.10 3.84
N GLY A 630 -22.62 -2.39 3.62
CA GLY A 630 -21.76 -2.85 2.52
C GLY A 630 -22.33 -2.55 1.13
N GLU A 631 -23.63 -2.77 0.91
CA GLU A 631 -24.27 -2.53 -0.40
C GLU A 631 -24.34 -1.05 -0.72
N GLY A 632 -24.80 -0.22 0.22
CA GLY A 632 -24.87 1.22 0.03
C GLY A 632 -23.49 1.87 -0.07
N ALA A 633 -22.47 1.36 0.64
CA ALA A 633 -21.10 1.79 0.47
C ALA A 633 -20.58 1.55 -0.94
N ARG A 634 -20.79 0.34 -1.50
CA ARG A 634 -20.39 0.01 -2.88
C ARG A 634 -21.11 0.91 -3.90
N ALA A 635 -22.43 1.04 -3.78
CA ALA A 635 -23.23 1.84 -4.71
C ALA A 635 -22.88 3.34 -4.67
N PHE A 636 -22.73 3.91 -3.46
CA PHE A 636 -22.33 5.31 -3.29
C PHE A 636 -20.92 5.54 -3.86
N TYR A 637 -19.98 4.67 -3.52
CA TYR A 637 -18.58 4.88 -3.84
C TYR A 637 -18.27 4.67 -5.32
N GLU A 638 -18.89 3.69 -5.96
CA GLU A 638 -18.81 3.51 -7.42
C GLU A 638 -19.30 4.76 -8.15
N LYS A 639 -20.45 5.31 -7.74
CA LYS A 639 -20.97 6.57 -8.30
C LYS A 639 -20.04 7.75 -8.05
N LEU A 640 -19.43 7.82 -6.87
CA LEU A 640 -18.51 8.89 -6.49
C LEU A 640 -17.24 8.88 -7.35
N THR A 641 -16.69 7.70 -7.67
CA THR A 641 -15.35 7.58 -8.24
C THR A 641 -15.31 7.28 -9.74
N ASN A 642 -16.42 6.85 -10.35
CA ASN A 642 -16.44 6.53 -11.77
C ASN A 642 -16.08 7.76 -12.62
N PRO A 643 -15.07 7.65 -13.51
CA PRO A 643 -14.75 8.75 -14.42
C PRO A 643 -15.94 9.15 -15.29
N PRO A 644 -16.10 10.44 -15.60
CA PRO A 644 -17.01 10.88 -16.66
C PRO A 644 -16.68 10.16 -17.98
N GLU A 645 -17.70 9.73 -18.73
CA GLU A 645 -17.49 8.98 -19.98
C GLU A 645 -16.63 9.76 -21.00
N ASN A 646 -16.79 11.08 -21.05
CA ASN A 646 -16.00 11.96 -21.92
C ASN A 646 -14.53 12.07 -21.51
N TRP A 647 -14.14 11.61 -20.31
CA TRP A 647 -12.74 11.58 -19.89
C TRP A 647 -12.01 10.29 -20.32
N LEU A 648 -12.75 9.25 -20.74
CA LEU A 648 -12.18 7.93 -21.03
C LEU A 648 -11.50 7.82 -22.41
N GLY A 649 -11.63 8.85 -23.24
CA GLY A 649 -10.97 8.96 -24.55
C GLY A 649 -9.66 9.76 -24.51
N ASP A 650 -9.59 10.82 -25.32
CA ASP A 650 -8.39 11.64 -25.53
C ASP A 650 -7.85 12.29 -24.24
N VAL A 651 -8.72 12.66 -23.29
CA VAL A 651 -8.35 13.15 -21.96
C VAL A 651 -7.48 12.12 -21.22
N ARG A 652 -7.94 10.88 -21.09
CA ARG A 652 -7.16 9.80 -20.45
C ARG A 652 -5.89 9.49 -21.23
N ASP A 653 -5.94 9.49 -22.55
CA ASP A 653 -4.74 9.28 -23.38
C ASP A 653 -3.69 10.38 -23.16
N MET A 654 -4.12 11.64 -22.98
CA MET A 654 -3.23 12.74 -22.60
C MET A 654 -2.63 12.53 -21.20
N VAL A 655 -3.42 12.03 -20.24
CA VAL A 655 -2.92 11.67 -18.91
C VAL A 655 -1.84 10.59 -19.00
N LEU A 656 -2.08 9.52 -19.77
CA LEU A 656 -1.10 8.47 -20.01
C LEU A 656 0.16 8.97 -20.72
N LYS A 657 0.02 9.88 -21.70
CA LYS A 657 1.14 10.48 -22.43
C LYS A 657 2.04 11.31 -21.52
N LYS A 658 1.47 11.96 -20.51
CA LYS A 658 2.18 12.81 -19.53
C LYS A 658 2.46 12.11 -18.20
N LYS A 659 2.27 10.79 -18.11
CA LYS A 659 2.57 10.01 -16.90
C LYS A 659 4.02 10.20 -16.47
N GLN A 660 4.25 10.13 -15.17
CA GLN A 660 5.58 10.24 -14.58
C GLN A 660 5.96 8.92 -13.92
N PRO A 661 7.19 8.42 -14.14
CA PRO A 661 7.66 7.21 -13.47
C PRO A 661 7.57 7.35 -11.96
N ARG A 662 7.21 6.24 -11.28
CA ARG A 662 7.32 6.18 -9.82
C ARG A 662 8.79 6.10 -9.42
N LYS A 663 9.10 6.74 -8.30
CA LYS A 663 10.42 6.71 -7.67
C LYS A 663 10.74 5.32 -7.15
N ILE A 664 11.99 4.91 -7.34
CA ILE A 664 12.58 3.71 -6.76
C ILE A 664 13.45 4.12 -5.57
N PHE A 665 13.18 3.54 -4.41
CA PHE A 665 14.03 3.71 -3.23
C PHE A 665 15.14 2.67 -3.24
N VAL A 666 16.39 3.14 -3.28
CA VAL A 666 17.58 2.31 -3.16
C VAL A 666 17.84 2.09 -1.68
N GLN A 667 17.27 1.00 -1.15
CA GLN A 667 17.32 0.69 0.28
C GLN A 667 18.69 0.14 0.68
N PRO A 668 19.24 0.55 1.84
CA PRO A 668 20.50 0.02 2.34
C PRO A 668 20.33 -1.41 2.84
N ASN A 669 21.46 -2.07 3.08
CA ASN A 669 21.52 -3.30 3.85
C ASN A 669 22.28 -3.06 5.17
N THR A 670 22.03 -3.89 6.16
CA THR A 670 22.86 -3.98 7.36
C THR A 670 23.48 -5.37 7.43
N VAL A 671 24.77 -5.45 7.78
CA VAL A 671 25.51 -6.71 7.89
C VAL A 671 26.18 -6.81 9.26
N VAL A 672 26.31 -8.02 9.80
CA VAL A 672 27.02 -8.23 11.07
C VAL A 672 28.48 -8.57 10.79
N GLU A 673 29.38 -7.67 11.16
CA GLU A 673 30.83 -7.84 11.05
C GLU A 673 31.45 -7.80 12.44
N ASN A 674 32.18 -8.84 12.83
CA ASN A 674 32.81 -8.96 14.15
C ASN A 674 31.84 -8.69 15.33
N GLY A 675 30.58 -9.14 15.18
CA GLY A 675 29.53 -8.96 16.19
C GLY A 675 28.89 -7.56 16.22
N LYS A 676 29.18 -6.69 15.26
CA LYS A 676 28.59 -5.34 15.15
C LYS A 676 27.80 -5.20 13.86
N ALA A 677 26.66 -4.52 13.92
CA ALA A 677 25.87 -4.21 12.74
C ALA A 677 26.43 -2.97 12.00
N VAL A 678 26.78 -3.15 10.73
CA VAL A 678 27.36 -2.14 9.84
C VAL A 678 26.35 -1.81 8.74
N LEU A 679 26.13 -0.52 8.51
CA LEU A 679 25.28 -0.02 7.43
C LEU A 679 26.03 -0.03 6.10
N LYS A 680 25.37 -0.50 5.04
CA LYS A 680 25.85 -0.43 3.67
C LYS A 680 24.81 0.28 2.79
N GLU A 681 25.15 1.48 2.35
CA GLU A 681 24.37 2.25 1.38
C GLU A 681 24.87 2.00 -0.05
N TYR A 682 24.00 2.27 -1.03
CA TYR A 682 24.25 1.98 -2.44
C TYR A 682 24.09 3.23 -3.31
N PRO A 683 24.79 3.32 -4.46
CA PRO A 683 24.61 4.43 -5.39
C PRO A 683 23.16 4.55 -5.89
N LEU A 684 22.68 5.78 -6.10
CA LEU A 684 21.31 6.05 -6.56
C LEU A 684 21.17 5.83 -8.07
N SER A 685 21.14 4.55 -8.47
CA SER A 685 21.18 4.09 -9.86
C SER A 685 20.49 2.74 -9.99
N ALA A 686 20.20 2.31 -11.23
CA ALA A 686 19.68 0.97 -11.50
C ALA A 686 20.63 -0.12 -10.97
N GLU A 687 21.94 0.05 -11.19
CA GLU A 687 22.99 -0.85 -10.73
C GLU A 687 23.06 -0.90 -9.20
N GLY A 688 22.98 0.24 -8.52
CA GLY A 688 22.94 0.30 -7.06
C GLY A 688 21.71 -0.37 -6.47
N THR A 689 20.54 -0.22 -7.10
CA THR A 689 19.34 -0.98 -6.76
C THR A 689 19.61 -2.48 -6.90
N ILE A 690 20.12 -2.93 -8.03
CA ILE A 690 20.40 -4.35 -8.31
C ILE A 690 21.39 -4.92 -7.28
N GLN A 691 22.48 -4.21 -7.03
CA GLN A 691 23.47 -4.58 -6.03
C GLN A 691 22.84 -4.70 -4.63
N SER A 692 21.96 -3.77 -4.25
CA SER A 692 21.28 -3.82 -2.95
C SER A 692 20.46 -5.09 -2.76
N PHE A 693 19.79 -5.58 -3.80
CA PHE A 693 18.99 -6.81 -3.75
C PHE A 693 19.86 -8.07 -3.76
N ILE A 694 20.92 -8.11 -4.58
CA ILE A 694 21.88 -9.22 -4.61
C ILE A 694 22.50 -9.42 -3.24
N GLU A 695 23.02 -8.34 -2.65
CA GLU A 695 23.70 -8.40 -1.35
C GLU A 695 22.75 -8.54 -0.17
N ARG A 696 21.43 -8.38 -0.38
CA ARG A 696 20.42 -8.66 0.64
C ARG A 696 20.31 -10.16 0.94
N ALA A 697 20.71 -11.01 -0.01
CA ALA A 697 20.80 -12.46 0.15
C ALA A 697 19.50 -13.10 0.67
N ILE A 698 18.42 -12.95 -0.10
CA ILE A 698 17.05 -13.45 0.17
C ILE A 698 16.51 -14.36 -0.93
#